data_AF-A0AAV4Q0V1-F1
#
_entry.id   AF-A0AAV4Q0V1-F1
#
_cell.length_a   1.000
_cell.length_b   1.000
_cell.length_c   1.000
_cell.angle_alpha   90.00
_cell.angle_beta   90.00
_cell.angle_gamma   90.00
#
_symmetry.space_group_name_H-M   'P 1'
#
loop_
_entity.id
_entity.type
_entity.pdbx_description
1 polymer ?
#
loop_
_entity_poly.entity_id
_entity_poly.type
_entity_poly.pdbx_seq_one_letter_code
_entity_poly.pdbx_strand_id
1 'polypeptide(L)'
;MYGCRQLYLTNFLLWLIILCTSSCVSINGQNHSTSDHYLVDFSSEIIDNEYIVSFKEFYNYDARLKYIKAALKSYDPSSWQILPRNNPASNFPSDFDVLQLQREIIEKGIPALKRHHSIKHVTPQRKVTRTLTTLDGKPISWDENETEMHQGCEYTQKWSSSRPFPKRSSLSLGSILENAGNYFNRHLLRTLPRQITGILQADVLWNIGIRGAGERTNWTNEKTLDDGLGHGTFVAGVIASNRECMGFAPDSELHIYRVFTNNQVSYTSWFLDAFNYAILKKINVLNLSIGGPDFMDHPFVDKVWELTANNVIMVSAIGNDGPLTDQMDVIGVGGINFEDQIARFSSRGMTTWELPAGYGRVKPDIVTYGSAVRGSSIKGGCRSLSGTSVASPVVAGAVTLLMSGVIHLGGAINPASMKQALMASARRLPGVPIFEQGWGKLDLVRAFQALRSYRPQATLSPSYLDLTECPYMWPYCSQPLYYGGLPTIVNVTILNGMGVSGKIVNRPQWHPYTPQNGHHLEVALSYSDILWPWSGYIAVHISVSSLAANWEGIAQGHISFTVESPPEEGETEVRKSHVKLPLKVKIIPTPPRSKRILWDQYHNLRYPPGYFPRDNLRMKNDPLDWNGDHIHTNFKDMYQHLRSNGYYVEVLGSPFTCFDAQQYGALLLVDSEEEFFPEEVSKLIKDIDSGLSLIVFADWYNVSVMKKVKFYDENTRQWWMPDTGGANIPALNDLLSPWEMAFSDEVYEGDFTLGNHEMYYASGTSLARFPANGLVVTQSLNNQGMEVLKGQADKINKVPILDFIKLHITPSAGRIVVYGDSNCLDTAHMQKDCFWLLDALLQYATTKHVPPLFEELKSDLALDAKELPQRMEGNHLYRYSKVLEHHLGTPHTRPLPACPRLSWVRPLPLNKSGPSTLYKAQKLLSVNLDAPFPSGLVLSLNYLNSHGTLLKQ
;
A
#
# COMPACT_ATOMS: atom_id res chain seq x y z
N MET A 1 -18.36 9.46 -17.72
CA MET A 1 -18.71 8.32 -16.82
C MET A 1 -19.86 7.41 -17.28
N TYR A 2 -20.66 7.74 -18.32
CA TYR A 2 -21.54 6.74 -18.96
C TYR A 2 -20.89 6.27 -20.27
N GLY A 3 -20.40 5.02 -20.33
CA GLY A 3 -19.75 4.49 -21.54
C GLY A 3 -19.02 3.14 -21.39
N CYS A 4 -18.56 2.76 -20.19
CA CYS A 4 -17.78 1.52 -19.97
C CYS A 4 -18.46 0.48 -19.05
N ARG A 5 -19.80 0.46 -18.97
CA ARG A 5 -20.58 -0.53 -18.19
C ARG A 5 -21.19 -1.68 -19.01
N GLN A 6 -20.84 -1.79 -20.31
CA GLN A 6 -21.59 -2.65 -21.27
C GLN A 6 -20.78 -3.81 -21.89
N LEU A 7 -19.54 -4.05 -21.42
CA LEU A 7 -18.64 -5.09 -21.96
C LEU A 7 -18.59 -6.40 -21.14
N TYR A 8 -19.01 -6.39 -19.88
CA TYR A 8 -18.92 -7.54 -18.96
C TYR A 8 -19.97 -8.64 -19.17
N LEU A 9 -20.83 -8.54 -20.17
CA LEU A 9 -21.85 -9.56 -20.51
C LEU A 9 -21.91 -9.90 -22.02
N THR A 10 -21.29 -9.09 -22.88
CA THR A 10 -21.32 -9.24 -24.33
C THR A 10 -20.14 -10.06 -24.86
N ASN A 11 -18.95 -9.94 -24.27
CA ASN A 11 -17.77 -10.69 -24.71
C ASN A 11 -17.85 -12.21 -24.44
N PHE A 12 -18.67 -12.67 -23.48
CA PHE A 12 -18.89 -14.10 -23.26
C PHE A 12 -19.76 -14.75 -24.35
N LEU A 13 -20.57 -13.95 -25.08
CA LEU A 13 -21.37 -14.42 -26.21
C LEU A 13 -20.63 -14.32 -27.56
N LEU A 14 -19.79 -13.30 -27.74
CA LEU A 14 -19.11 -13.10 -29.03
C LEU A 14 -18.02 -14.15 -29.33
N TRP A 15 -17.36 -14.67 -28.29
CA TRP A 15 -16.30 -15.70 -28.46
C TRP A 15 -16.85 -17.10 -28.80
N LEU A 16 -18.10 -17.39 -28.43
CA LEU A 16 -18.75 -18.69 -28.66
C LEU A 16 -19.21 -18.90 -30.11
N ILE A 17 -19.32 -17.83 -30.91
CA ILE A 17 -19.83 -17.89 -32.29
C ILE A 17 -18.71 -18.09 -33.33
N ILE A 18 -17.45 -17.78 -32.99
CA ILE A 18 -16.32 -17.78 -33.95
C ILE A 18 -15.59 -19.14 -34.05
N LEU A 19 -15.83 -20.07 -33.11
CA LEU A 19 -15.20 -21.41 -33.12
C LEU A 19 -16.02 -22.51 -33.82
N CYS A 20 -17.17 -22.18 -34.42
CA CYS A 20 -18.06 -23.14 -35.11
C CYS A 20 -17.92 -23.18 -36.64
N THR A 21 -16.78 -22.77 -37.20
CA THR A 21 -16.41 -23.06 -38.61
C THR A 21 -14.89 -23.19 -38.79
N SER A 22 -14.39 -24.42 -38.96
CA SER A 22 -13.34 -24.80 -39.95
C SER A 22 -12.71 -26.18 -39.68
N SER A 23 -13.26 -27.20 -40.35
CA SER A 23 -12.56 -28.29 -41.06
C SER A 23 -11.53 -29.19 -40.38
N CYS A 24 -11.85 -30.49 -40.35
CA CYS A 24 -10.92 -31.60 -40.09
C CYS A 24 -9.73 -31.65 -41.08
N VAL A 25 -8.54 -31.99 -40.57
CA VAL A 25 -7.51 -32.76 -41.30
C VAL A 25 -6.90 -33.78 -40.34
N SER A 26 -6.78 -35.04 -40.79
CA SER A 26 -6.26 -36.16 -39.99
C SER A 26 -4.88 -36.59 -40.49
N ILE A 27 -3.95 -36.86 -39.55
CA ILE A 27 -2.70 -37.60 -39.82
C ILE A 27 -2.44 -38.56 -38.64
N ASN A 28 -2.29 -39.85 -38.94
CA ASN A 28 -2.06 -40.93 -37.97
C ASN A 28 -0.58 -41.07 -37.58
N GLY A 29 -0.32 -41.57 -36.36
CA GLY A 29 1.01 -42.02 -35.93
C GLY A 29 1.07 -42.39 -34.44
N GLN A 30 0.66 -43.60 -34.06
CA GLN A 30 0.70 -44.06 -32.67
C GLN A 30 2.07 -44.60 -32.25
N ASN A 31 2.45 -44.33 -30.99
CA ASN A 31 3.17 -45.24 -30.12
C ASN A 31 2.89 -44.82 -28.66
N HIS A 32 2.12 -45.62 -27.91
CA HIS A 32 1.68 -45.26 -26.56
C HIS A 32 2.66 -45.75 -25.49
N SER A 33 3.11 -44.83 -24.65
CA SER A 33 3.45 -45.10 -23.24
C SER A 33 2.33 -44.51 -22.38
N THR A 34 1.75 -45.29 -21.47
CA THR A 34 0.59 -44.89 -20.66
C THR A 34 0.98 -43.91 -19.55
N SER A 35 0.87 -42.62 -19.83
CA SER A 35 0.55 -41.60 -18.83
C SER A 35 -0.98 -41.49 -18.72
N ASP A 36 -1.52 -41.63 -17.51
CA ASP A 36 -2.95 -41.45 -17.25
C ASP A 36 -3.34 -39.98 -17.42
N HIS A 37 -3.71 -39.62 -18.65
CA HIS A 37 -4.22 -38.30 -18.97
C HIS A 37 -5.69 -38.21 -18.58
N TYR A 38 -5.95 -37.61 -17.41
CA TYR A 38 -7.29 -37.22 -16.99
C TYR A 38 -7.79 -36.06 -17.84
N LEU A 39 -8.89 -36.27 -18.57
CA LEU A 39 -9.63 -35.18 -19.19
C LEU A 39 -10.56 -34.57 -18.13
N VAL A 40 -10.50 -33.25 -18.01
CA VAL A 40 -11.43 -32.46 -17.21
C VAL A 40 -12.49 -31.94 -18.15
N ASP A 41 -13.69 -32.51 -18.07
CA ASP A 41 -14.83 -32.03 -18.84
C ASP A 41 -15.74 -31.16 -17.97
N PHE A 42 -16.35 -30.15 -18.60
CA PHE A 42 -17.17 -29.14 -17.94
C PHE A 42 -18.56 -29.09 -18.58
N SER A 43 -19.57 -29.56 -17.86
CA SER A 43 -20.97 -29.33 -18.23
C SER A 43 -21.53 -28.14 -17.45
N SER A 44 -22.20 -27.22 -18.16
CA SER A 44 -22.99 -26.15 -17.55
C SER A 44 -24.45 -26.39 -17.84
N GLU A 45 -25.24 -26.57 -16.79
CA GLU A 45 -26.69 -26.68 -16.85
C GLU A 45 -27.31 -25.42 -16.22
N ILE A 46 -28.45 -24.98 -16.77
CA ILE A 46 -29.28 -23.98 -16.11
C ILE A 46 -30.06 -24.70 -15.01
N ILE A 47 -30.07 -24.17 -13.79
CA ILE A 47 -30.95 -24.68 -12.75
C ILE A 47 -32.35 -24.14 -13.02
N ASP A 48 -33.24 -25.03 -13.45
CA ASP A 48 -34.67 -24.74 -13.55
C ASP A 48 -35.17 -24.08 -12.26
N ASN A 49 -36.00 -23.04 -12.41
CA ASN A 49 -36.66 -22.32 -11.31
C ASN A 49 -35.76 -21.42 -10.42
N GLU A 50 -34.44 -21.37 -10.62
CA GLU A 50 -33.55 -20.50 -9.83
C GLU A 50 -32.97 -19.32 -10.62
N TYR A 51 -32.98 -18.14 -10.00
CA TYR A 51 -32.58 -16.88 -10.63
C TYR A 51 -31.74 -16.01 -9.68
N ILE A 52 -30.58 -15.54 -10.15
CA ILE A 52 -29.81 -14.49 -9.49
C ILE A 52 -30.54 -13.16 -9.71
N VAL A 53 -30.93 -12.50 -8.63
CA VAL A 53 -31.46 -11.13 -8.63
C VAL A 53 -30.36 -10.20 -8.11
N SER A 54 -29.88 -9.33 -8.98
CA SER A 54 -28.88 -8.30 -8.63
C SER A 54 -29.54 -6.93 -8.47
N PHE A 55 -28.98 -6.13 -7.57
CA PHE A 55 -29.43 -4.80 -7.18
C PHE A 55 -28.47 -3.73 -7.70
N LYS A 56 -28.86 -2.46 -7.60
CA LYS A 56 -28.04 -1.32 -8.06
C LYS A 56 -26.92 -0.92 -7.09
N GLU A 57 -27.08 -1.23 -5.82
CA GLU A 57 -26.18 -0.89 -4.70
C GLU A 57 -26.14 -2.05 -3.71
N PHE A 58 -25.23 -1.99 -2.73
CA PHE A 58 -25.15 -2.95 -1.64
C PHE A 58 -26.19 -2.65 -0.56
N TYR A 59 -27.08 -3.61 -0.29
CA TYR A 59 -28.17 -3.47 0.67
C TYR A 59 -28.15 -4.58 1.71
N ASN A 60 -28.63 -4.29 2.92
CA ASN A 60 -28.87 -5.31 3.96
C ASN A 60 -29.99 -6.28 3.55
N TYR A 61 -30.00 -7.48 4.12
CA TYR A 61 -30.98 -8.54 3.80
C TYR A 61 -32.43 -8.03 3.87
N ASP A 62 -32.80 -7.31 4.93
CA ASP A 62 -34.16 -6.77 5.09
C ASP A 62 -34.58 -5.78 3.99
N ALA A 63 -33.63 -5.02 3.44
CA ALA A 63 -33.88 -4.07 2.36
C ALA A 63 -34.07 -4.82 1.02
N ARG A 64 -33.20 -5.77 0.71
CA ARG A 64 -33.31 -6.63 -0.49
C ARG A 64 -34.60 -7.45 -0.48
N LEU A 65 -34.94 -8.03 0.68
CA LEU A 65 -36.20 -8.74 0.91
C LEU A 65 -37.41 -7.82 0.70
N LYS A 66 -37.37 -6.57 1.16
CA LYS A 66 -38.43 -5.58 0.89
C LYS A 66 -38.57 -5.26 -0.60
N TYR A 67 -37.46 -5.11 -1.34
CA TYR A 67 -37.51 -4.87 -2.79
C TYR A 67 -38.07 -6.06 -3.57
N ILE A 68 -37.67 -7.30 -3.24
CA ILE A 68 -38.22 -8.51 -3.85
C ILE A 68 -39.72 -8.66 -3.51
N LYS A 69 -40.10 -8.44 -2.24
CA LYS A 69 -41.53 -8.43 -1.82
C LYS A 69 -42.35 -7.35 -2.53
N ALA A 70 -41.79 -6.17 -2.79
CA ALA A 70 -42.46 -5.10 -3.51
C ALA A 70 -42.63 -5.45 -5.00
N ALA A 71 -41.59 -6.02 -5.63
CA ALA A 71 -41.62 -6.46 -7.02
C ALA A 71 -42.60 -7.62 -7.27
N LEU A 72 -42.70 -8.56 -6.33
CA LEU A 72 -43.57 -9.73 -6.42
C LEU A 72 -44.89 -9.61 -5.62
N LYS A 73 -45.29 -8.39 -5.23
CA LYS A 73 -46.48 -8.13 -4.39
C LYS A 73 -47.80 -8.70 -4.96
N SER A 74 -47.88 -8.87 -6.27
CA SER A 74 -49.06 -9.42 -6.98
C SER A 74 -49.11 -10.96 -7.05
N TYR A 75 -48.14 -11.65 -6.44
CA TYR A 75 -48.04 -13.11 -6.43
C TYR A 75 -48.08 -13.63 -4.98
N ASP A 76 -48.48 -14.89 -4.81
CA ASP A 76 -48.55 -15.54 -3.49
C ASP A 76 -47.14 -15.55 -2.83
N PRO A 77 -46.98 -15.09 -1.58
CA PRO A 77 -45.75 -15.26 -0.81
C PRO A 77 -45.22 -16.71 -0.72
N SER A 78 -46.05 -17.74 -0.94
CA SER A 78 -45.63 -19.14 -1.01
C SER A 78 -44.95 -19.52 -2.33
N SER A 79 -45.13 -18.72 -3.39
CA SER A 79 -44.70 -19.05 -4.75
C SER A 79 -43.22 -18.75 -5.06
N TRP A 80 -42.50 -18.15 -4.12
CA TRP A 80 -41.08 -17.82 -4.26
C TRP A 80 -40.34 -17.83 -2.92
N GLN A 81 -39.04 -18.09 -2.95
CA GLN A 81 -38.17 -18.06 -1.76
C GLN A 81 -36.77 -17.55 -2.11
N ILE A 82 -36.17 -16.74 -1.24
CA ILE A 82 -34.73 -16.42 -1.31
C ILE A 82 -33.96 -17.61 -0.71
N LEU A 83 -33.02 -18.17 -1.47
CA LEU A 83 -32.15 -19.24 -0.99
C LEU A 83 -31.14 -18.69 0.04
N PRO A 84 -31.02 -19.30 1.23
CA PRO A 84 -30.13 -18.81 2.28
C PRO A 84 -28.66 -19.00 1.89
N ARG A 85 -27.85 -17.96 2.11
CA ARG A 85 -26.38 -18.03 1.94
C ARG A 85 -25.76 -18.58 3.22
N ASN A 86 -25.48 -19.87 3.28
CA ASN A 86 -24.87 -20.50 4.47
C ASN A 86 -23.35 -20.27 4.55
N ASN A 87 -22.93 -19.01 4.62
CA ASN A 87 -21.52 -18.61 4.75
C ASN A 87 -21.37 -17.29 5.54
N PRO A 88 -20.16 -16.92 6.01
CA PRO A 88 -19.95 -15.69 6.79
C PRO A 88 -20.31 -14.38 6.05
N ALA A 89 -20.25 -14.37 4.70
CA ALA A 89 -20.61 -13.22 3.87
C ALA A 89 -22.12 -12.91 3.89
N SER A 90 -22.96 -13.81 4.43
CA SER A 90 -24.39 -13.56 4.64
C SER A 90 -24.69 -12.35 5.54
N ASN A 91 -23.81 -12.08 6.51
CA ASN A 91 -23.95 -11.01 7.51
C ASN A 91 -23.70 -9.59 6.95
N PHE A 92 -23.17 -9.48 5.73
CA PHE A 92 -22.79 -8.20 5.13
C PHE A 92 -23.82 -7.72 4.08
N PRO A 93 -23.87 -6.40 3.80
CA PRO A 93 -24.57 -5.87 2.64
C PRO A 93 -24.18 -6.62 1.36
N SER A 94 -25.16 -6.87 0.49
CA SER A 94 -24.98 -7.60 -0.78
C SER A 94 -25.63 -6.82 -1.90
N ASP A 95 -25.08 -6.93 -3.11
CA ASP A 95 -25.72 -6.47 -4.34
C ASP A 95 -26.48 -7.60 -5.07
N PHE A 96 -26.56 -8.81 -4.50
CA PHE A 96 -27.38 -9.90 -5.06
C PHE A 96 -28.00 -10.83 -3.99
N ASP A 97 -29.05 -11.54 -4.43
CA ASP A 97 -29.61 -12.75 -3.80
C ASP A 97 -29.94 -13.80 -4.89
N VAL A 98 -30.06 -15.08 -4.51
CA VAL A 98 -30.58 -16.14 -5.38
C VAL A 98 -32.03 -16.43 -5.00
N LEU A 99 -32.92 -16.42 -5.98
CA LEU A 99 -34.37 -16.50 -5.84
C LEU A 99 -34.90 -17.75 -6.54
N GLN A 100 -35.55 -18.63 -5.79
CA GLN A 100 -36.28 -19.77 -6.32
C GLN A 100 -37.74 -19.34 -6.60
N LEU A 101 -38.24 -19.63 -7.81
CA LEU A 101 -39.57 -19.24 -8.31
C LEU A 101 -40.34 -20.49 -8.75
N GLN A 102 -41.58 -20.68 -8.28
CA GLN A 102 -42.44 -21.75 -8.81
C GLN A 102 -42.75 -21.53 -10.29
N ARG A 103 -42.83 -22.61 -11.08
CA ARG A 103 -42.96 -22.57 -12.55
C ARG A 103 -44.10 -21.67 -13.05
N GLU A 104 -45.21 -21.66 -12.33
CA GLU A 104 -46.42 -20.87 -12.61
C GLU A 104 -46.20 -19.35 -12.61
N ILE A 105 -45.23 -18.84 -11.84
CA ILE A 105 -44.94 -17.40 -11.74
C ILE A 105 -43.74 -16.95 -12.57
N ILE A 106 -42.92 -17.86 -13.12
CA ILE A 106 -41.67 -17.53 -13.82
C ILE A 106 -41.90 -16.53 -14.96
N GLU A 107 -42.87 -16.80 -15.85
CA GLU A 107 -43.14 -15.98 -17.05
C GLU A 107 -43.50 -14.53 -16.73
N LYS A 108 -44.15 -14.28 -15.59
CA LYS A 108 -44.71 -12.95 -15.23
C LYS A 108 -43.92 -12.27 -14.09
N GLY A 109 -43.36 -13.05 -13.17
CA GLY A 109 -42.55 -12.60 -12.05
C GLY A 109 -41.17 -12.08 -12.47
N ILE A 110 -40.51 -12.69 -13.45
CA ILE A 110 -39.22 -12.18 -13.96
C ILE A 110 -39.36 -10.79 -14.59
N PRO A 111 -40.36 -10.51 -15.47
CA PRO A 111 -40.65 -9.15 -15.90
C PRO A 111 -40.97 -8.18 -14.75
N ALA A 112 -41.67 -8.63 -13.70
CA ALA A 112 -41.98 -7.78 -12.54
C ALA A 112 -40.73 -7.39 -11.75
N LEU A 113 -39.84 -8.35 -11.46
CA LEU A 113 -38.52 -8.10 -10.85
C LEU A 113 -37.67 -7.14 -11.70
N LYS A 114 -37.62 -7.34 -13.02
CA LYS A 114 -36.87 -6.46 -13.94
C LYS A 114 -37.41 -5.03 -14.04
N ARG A 115 -38.65 -4.76 -13.61
CA ARG A 115 -39.23 -3.40 -13.56
C ARG A 115 -38.95 -2.67 -12.24
N HIS A 116 -38.52 -3.35 -11.19
CA HIS A 116 -38.33 -2.73 -9.88
C HIS A 116 -37.11 -1.80 -9.88
N HIS A 117 -37.28 -0.55 -9.44
CA HIS A 117 -36.26 0.49 -9.62
C HIS A 117 -34.89 0.18 -8.97
N SER A 118 -34.85 -0.56 -7.85
CA SER A 118 -33.60 -1.00 -7.19
C SER A 118 -32.96 -2.26 -7.78
N ILE A 119 -33.68 -3.01 -8.63
CA ILE A 119 -33.15 -4.23 -9.27
C ILE A 119 -32.40 -3.83 -10.55
N LYS A 120 -31.25 -4.47 -10.77
CA LYS A 120 -30.32 -4.18 -11.87
C LYS A 120 -30.45 -5.22 -12.97
N HIS A 121 -30.26 -6.51 -12.65
CA HIS A 121 -30.45 -7.64 -13.56
C HIS A 121 -31.08 -8.84 -12.86
N VAL A 122 -31.80 -9.66 -13.64
CA VAL A 122 -32.31 -10.97 -13.23
C VAL A 122 -31.86 -11.99 -14.28
N THR A 123 -31.05 -12.96 -13.86
CA THR A 123 -30.42 -13.97 -14.73
C THR A 123 -30.64 -15.37 -14.17
N PRO A 124 -30.85 -16.40 -15.00
CA PRO A 124 -31.00 -17.77 -14.52
C PRO A 124 -29.72 -18.24 -13.83
N GLN A 125 -29.87 -18.98 -12.73
CA GLN A 125 -28.76 -19.63 -12.04
C GLN A 125 -28.19 -20.75 -12.92
N ARG A 126 -26.86 -20.91 -12.92
CA ARG A 126 -26.18 -22.01 -13.63
C ARG A 126 -25.40 -22.85 -12.66
N LYS A 127 -25.58 -24.17 -12.75
CA LYS A 127 -24.71 -25.16 -12.12
C LYS A 127 -23.64 -25.55 -13.12
N VAL A 128 -22.39 -25.59 -12.66
CA VAL A 128 -21.26 -26.09 -13.44
C VAL A 128 -20.80 -27.38 -12.77
N THR A 129 -20.96 -28.50 -13.47
CA THR A 129 -20.50 -29.80 -13.00
C THR A 129 -19.18 -30.11 -13.70
N ARG A 130 -18.18 -30.49 -12.90
CA ARG A 130 -16.86 -30.88 -13.39
C ARG A 130 -16.72 -32.39 -13.25
N THR A 131 -16.57 -33.09 -14.36
CA THR A 131 -16.33 -34.54 -14.38
C THR A 131 -14.90 -34.84 -14.80
N LEU A 132 -14.28 -35.78 -14.09
CA LEU A 132 -12.97 -36.34 -14.41
C LEU A 132 -13.19 -37.65 -15.16
N THR A 133 -12.80 -37.70 -16.43
CA THR A 133 -12.87 -38.91 -17.25
C THR A 133 -11.46 -39.37 -17.62
N THR A 134 -11.21 -40.67 -17.44
CA THR A 134 -10.05 -41.36 -18.02
C THR A 134 -10.36 -41.77 -19.46
N LEU A 135 -9.32 -41.91 -20.29
CA LEU A 135 -9.44 -42.01 -21.75
C LEU A 135 -10.16 -43.27 -22.29
N ASP A 136 -10.47 -44.26 -21.44
CA ASP A 136 -11.21 -45.48 -21.82
C ASP A 136 -12.75 -45.34 -21.72
N GLY A 137 -13.27 -44.13 -21.53
CA GLY A 137 -14.66 -43.78 -21.84
C GLY A 137 -15.74 -44.36 -20.91
N LYS A 138 -15.36 -44.98 -19.78
CA LYS A 138 -16.32 -45.35 -18.71
C LYS A 138 -16.39 -44.26 -17.64
N PRO A 139 -17.57 -43.70 -17.33
CA PRO A 139 -17.72 -42.85 -16.15
C PRO A 139 -17.49 -43.68 -14.88
N ILE A 140 -16.78 -43.10 -13.91
CA ILE A 140 -16.64 -43.69 -12.57
C ILE A 140 -17.94 -43.41 -11.81
N SER A 141 -18.85 -44.40 -11.73
CA SER A 141 -19.93 -44.35 -10.75
C SER A 141 -19.37 -44.73 -9.37
N TRP A 142 -19.77 -43.96 -8.36
CA TRP A 142 -19.49 -44.28 -6.95
C TRP A 142 -20.75 -44.94 -6.39
N ASP A 143 -20.91 -46.24 -6.67
CA ASP A 143 -22.00 -47.02 -6.11
C ASP A 143 -21.61 -47.53 -4.71
N GLU A 144 -22.31 -47.03 -3.70
CA GLU A 144 -22.21 -47.50 -2.31
C GLU A 144 -22.89 -48.87 -2.18
N ASN A 145 -22.13 -49.96 -2.39
CA ASN A 145 -22.22 -51.28 -1.75
C ASN A 145 -21.61 -52.37 -2.65
N GLU A 146 -20.48 -52.96 -2.26
CA GLU A 146 -20.35 -54.43 -2.17
C GLU A 146 -19.03 -54.85 -1.50
N THR A 147 -19.08 -56.00 -0.81
CA THR A 147 -17.97 -56.60 -0.07
C THR A 147 -17.52 -57.90 -0.74
N GLU A 148 -16.24 -58.03 -1.11
CA GLU A 148 -15.43 -59.27 -1.25
C GLU A 148 -14.05 -58.86 -1.80
N MET A 149 -12.88 -59.23 -1.27
CA MET A 149 -12.23 -60.52 -0.94
C MET A 149 -11.05 -60.82 -1.90
N HIS A 150 -9.94 -61.31 -1.34
CA HIS A 150 -8.59 -61.47 -1.92
C HIS A 150 -8.48 -62.20 -3.29
N GLN A 151 -7.43 -61.90 -4.09
CA GLN A 151 -6.25 -62.80 -4.31
C GLN A 151 -5.34 -62.42 -5.51
N GLY A 152 -4.02 -62.67 -5.35
CA GLY A 152 -3.05 -63.04 -6.41
C GLY A 152 -2.61 -61.98 -7.43
N CYS A 153 -1.47 -62.04 -8.13
CA CYS A 153 -0.11 -62.59 -7.92
C CYS A 153 0.60 -62.53 -9.29
N GLU A 154 1.84 -62.06 -9.31
CA GLU A 154 2.94 -62.33 -10.28
C GLU A 154 2.69 -62.37 -11.81
N TYR A 155 3.57 -61.68 -12.55
CA TYR A 155 4.21 -62.31 -13.73
C TYR A 155 5.64 -61.80 -13.94
N THR A 156 6.58 -62.74 -14.09
CA THR A 156 7.99 -62.47 -14.46
C THR A 156 8.23 -62.72 -15.94
N GLN A 157 9.12 -61.96 -16.60
CA GLN A 157 9.85 -62.53 -17.75
C GLN A 157 11.24 -61.90 -18.02
N LYS A 158 12.11 -62.75 -18.55
CA LYS A 158 13.50 -62.56 -19.04
C LYS A 158 13.45 -62.79 -20.58
N TRP A 159 14.37 -62.40 -21.48
CA TRP A 159 15.84 -62.28 -21.40
C TRP A 159 16.46 -61.68 -22.70
N SER A 160 17.58 -60.92 -22.59
CA SER A 160 18.71 -60.83 -23.56
C SER A 160 18.48 -60.32 -25.02
N SER A 161 19.46 -59.81 -25.81
CA SER A 161 20.94 -59.90 -25.80
C SER A 161 21.66 -58.84 -26.70
N SER A 162 22.95 -58.52 -26.41
CA SER A 162 24.08 -58.06 -27.32
C SER A 162 23.90 -56.85 -28.30
N ARG A 163 24.89 -56.00 -28.67
CA ARG A 163 26.37 -55.75 -28.51
C ARG A 163 26.65 -54.35 -29.19
N PRO A 164 27.88 -53.77 -29.27
CA PRO A 164 29.00 -53.56 -28.33
C PRO A 164 29.53 -52.07 -28.28
N PHE A 165 30.57 -51.80 -27.46
CA PHE A 165 31.30 -50.51 -27.30
C PHE A 165 32.33 -50.19 -28.40
N PRO A 166 32.82 -48.92 -28.48
CA PRO A 166 34.14 -48.56 -27.88
C PRO A 166 34.06 -47.28 -27.00
N LYS A 167 34.67 -47.15 -25.79
CA LYS A 167 36.11 -46.96 -25.42
C LYS A 167 36.79 -45.87 -26.26
N ARG A 168 37.36 -44.75 -25.77
CA ARG A 168 38.25 -44.40 -24.61
C ARG A 168 38.14 -42.85 -24.36
N SER A 169 38.77 -42.12 -23.42
CA SER A 169 39.58 -42.35 -22.20
C SER A 169 39.75 -40.98 -21.48
N SER A 170 39.23 -40.76 -20.26
CA SER A 170 39.99 -40.72 -18.98
C SER A 170 41.29 -39.88 -18.90
N LEU A 171 41.23 -38.78 -18.14
CA LEU A 171 42.27 -38.22 -17.24
C LEU A 171 41.49 -37.42 -16.16
N SER A 172 41.23 -37.89 -14.93
CA SER A 172 42.09 -38.25 -13.79
C SER A 172 42.60 -37.05 -12.96
N LEU A 173 42.29 -37.08 -11.64
CA LEU A 173 42.91 -36.49 -10.44
C LEU A 173 44.05 -35.45 -10.59
N GLY A 174 44.23 -34.47 -9.70
CA GLY A 174 43.67 -34.25 -8.35
C GLY A 174 44.75 -33.68 -7.40
N SER A 175 44.36 -33.15 -6.22
CA SER A 175 45.22 -32.42 -5.24
C SER A 175 45.79 -31.09 -5.77
N ILE A 176 46.07 -30.04 -4.97
CA ILE A 176 46.77 -29.97 -3.67
C ILE A 176 46.11 -28.95 -2.72
N LEU A 177 46.21 -29.21 -1.41
CA LEU A 177 45.91 -28.30 -0.30
C LEU A 177 47.23 -27.78 0.32
N GLU A 178 47.19 -26.57 0.90
CA GLU A 178 48.20 -25.99 1.81
C GLU A 178 49.62 -25.65 1.28
N ASN A 179 49.96 -24.35 1.22
CA ASN A 179 50.84 -23.79 2.26
C ASN A 179 50.89 -22.25 2.36
N ALA A 180 51.13 -21.81 3.60
CA ALA A 180 51.52 -20.52 4.17
C ALA A 180 51.89 -19.29 3.30
N GLY A 181 51.59 -18.10 3.86
CA GLY A 181 52.64 -17.08 4.05
C GLY A 181 52.38 -15.65 3.53
N ASN A 182 51.94 -14.78 4.43
CA ASN A 182 51.99 -13.30 4.38
C ASN A 182 52.88 -12.64 3.29
N TYR A 183 52.28 -11.90 2.37
CA TYR A 183 52.82 -10.61 1.91
C TYR A 183 51.69 -9.61 1.63
N PHE A 184 51.58 -8.57 2.46
CA PHE A 184 50.76 -7.40 2.15
C PHE A 184 51.46 -6.59 1.05
N ASN A 185 50.76 -6.33 -0.06
CA ASN A 185 50.98 -5.08 -0.78
C ASN A 185 49.72 -4.60 -1.51
N ARG A 186 49.50 -3.27 -1.48
CA ARG A 186 48.30 -2.62 -2.00
C ARG A 186 48.30 -2.58 -3.53
N HIS A 187 47.44 -3.37 -4.15
CA HIS A 187 46.85 -3.02 -5.44
C HIS A 187 45.34 -2.99 -5.32
N LEU A 188 44.71 -2.02 -6.02
CA LEU A 188 43.26 -1.85 -6.03
C LEU A 188 42.61 -3.14 -6.55
N LEU A 189 42.02 -3.92 -5.65
CA LEU A 189 41.01 -4.89 -6.01
C LEU A 189 39.79 -4.11 -6.50
N ARG A 190 39.76 -3.85 -7.82
CA ARG A 190 38.55 -3.56 -8.56
C ARG A 190 37.62 -4.74 -8.27
N THR A 191 36.60 -4.52 -7.45
CA THR A 191 35.72 -5.57 -6.96
C THR A 191 35.09 -6.28 -8.14
N LEU A 192 35.43 -7.56 -8.34
CA LEU A 192 34.73 -8.41 -9.29
C LEU A 192 33.23 -8.32 -8.97
N PRO A 193 32.35 -7.96 -9.92
CA PRO A 193 30.95 -7.75 -9.64
C PRO A 193 30.31 -9.07 -9.22
N ARG A 194 30.22 -9.26 -7.90
CA ARG A 194 29.70 -10.47 -7.25
C ARG A 194 28.23 -10.62 -7.59
N GLN A 195 27.85 -11.83 -7.96
CA GLN A 195 26.47 -12.14 -8.31
C GLN A 195 25.62 -12.27 -7.04
N ILE A 196 24.46 -11.63 -7.03
CA ILE A 196 23.61 -11.53 -5.83
C ILE A 196 23.13 -12.88 -5.28
N THR A 197 23.01 -13.91 -6.13
CA THR A 197 22.66 -15.28 -5.72
C THR A 197 23.69 -15.87 -4.75
N GLY A 198 24.98 -15.71 -5.04
CA GLY A 198 26.05 -16.13 -4.13
C GLY A 198 26.23 -15.21 -2.92
N ILE A 199 25.85 -13.92 -3.02
CA ILE A 199 25.86 -13.01 -1.85
C ILE A 199 24.74 -13.36 -0.85
N LEU A 200 23.58 -13.79 -1.35
CA LEU A 200 22.44 -14.23 -0.55
C LEU A 200 22.40 -15.75 -0.30
N GLN A 201 23.47 -16.48 -0.68
CA GLN A 201 23.66 -17.92 -0.43
C GLN A 201 22.56 -18.83 -1.04
N ALA A 202 21.98 -18.42 -2.18
CA ALA A 202 20.97 -19.20 -2.89
C ALA A 202 21.51 -20.52 -3.46
N ASP A 203 22.79 -20.55 -3.79
CA ASP A 203 23.53 -21.70 -4.30
C ASP A 203 23.53 -22.90 -3.34
N VAL A 204 23.47 -22.65 -2.03
CA VAL A 204 23.36 -23.68 -1.00
C VAL A 204 22.06 -24.49 -1.09
N LEU A 205 20.98 -23.88 -1.62
CA LEU A 205 19.64 -24.47 -1.65
C LEU A 205 19.27 -25.11 -3.00
N TRP A 206 20.05 -24.91 -4.07
CA TRP A 206 19.73 -25.43 -5.42
C TRP A 206 19.64 -26.96 -5.52
N ASN A 207 20.28 -27.71 -4.61
CA ASN A 207 20.25 -29.18 -4.59
C ASN A 207 18.88 -29.79 -4.22
N ILE A 208 17.82 -28.97 -4.06
CA ILE A 208 16.50 -29.35 -3.53
C ILE A 208 15.39 -29.16 -4.60
N GLY A 209 15.71 -28.62 -5.79
CA GLY A 209 14.73 -28.19 -6.80
C GLY A 209 14.03 -29.30 -7.62
N ILE A 210 12.86 -28.95 -8.18
CA ILE A 210 12.10 -29.72 -9.17
C ILE A 210 12.04 -28.90 -10.46
N ARG A 211 12.15 -29.55 -11.63
CA ARG A 211 12.18 -28.90 -12.96
C ARG A 211 10.80 -28.70 -13.58
N GLY A 212 10.50 -27.47 -13.99
CA GLY A 212 9.32 -27.11 -14.80
C GLY A 212 9.67 -26.59 -16.21
N ALA A 213 8.65 -26.38 -17.05
CA ALA A 213 8.78 -25.84 -18.41
C ALA A 213 7.78 -24.70 -18.63
N GLY A 214 8.27 -23.48 -18.89
CA GLY A 214 7.46 -22.26 -18.80
C GLY A 214 6.57 -21.90 -19.99
N GLU A 215 5.67 -20.94 -19.75
CA GLU A 215 4.64 -20.44 -20.66
C GLU A 215 4.76 -18.92 -20.86
N ARG A 216 4.36 -18.40 -22.03
CA ARG A 216 4.27 -16.95 -22.29
C ARG A 216 2.89 -16.60 -22.87
N THR A 217 2.26 -15.59 -22.30
CA THR A 217 0.96 -15.06 -22.73
C THR A 217 1.04 -13.54 -22.91
N ASN A 218 0.14 -13.00 -23.74
CA ASN A 218 0.06 -11.57 -23.99
C ASN A 218 -1.38 -11.10 -23.90
N TRP A 219 -1.59 -10.10 -23.03
CA TRP A 219 -2.88 -9.48 -22.74
C TRP A 219 -3.02 -8.11 -23.39
N THR A 220 -1.94 -7.60 -24.02
CA THR A 220 -1.94 -6.33 -24.74
C THR A 220 -2.60 -6.43 -26.11
N ASN A 221 -2.86 -5.28 -26.73
CA ASN A 221 -3.35 -5.17 -28.10
C ASN A 221 -2.27 -5.40 -29.19
N GLU A 222 -0.98 -5.48 -28.83
CA GLU A 222 0.09 -5.78 -29.78
C GLU A 222 0.11 -7.27 -30.13
N LYS A 223 0.43 -7.62 -31.39
CA LYS A 223 0.50 -9.03 -31.84
C LYS A 223 1.90 -9.63 -31.67
N THR A 224 2.48 -9.56 -30.47
CA THR A 224 3.79 -10.14 -30.16
C THR A 224 3.89 -10.69 -28.74
N LEU A 225 4.74 -11.72 -28.57
CA LEU A 225 5.19 -12.26 -27.29
C LEU A 225 6.61 -11.81 -26.92
N ASP A 226 7.26 -11.02 -27.78
CA ASP A 226 8.63 -10.55 -27.58
C ASP A 226 8.70 -9.38 -26.60
N ASP A 227 9.78 -9.35 -25.82
CA ASP A 227 10.09 -8.26 -24.90
C ASP A 227 10.97 -7.21 -25.60
N GLY A 228 10.34 -6.23 -26.25
CA GLY A 228 11.04 -5.15 -26.95
C GLY A 228 11.82 -4.20 -26.03
N LEU A 229 11.53 -4.18 -24.73
CA LEU A 229 12.20 -3.30 -23.74
C LEU A 229 13.33 -4.02 -22.97
N GLY A 230 13.24 -5.35 -22.88
CA GLY A 230 14.15 -6.22 -22.14
C GLY A 230 13.93 -6.22 -20.62
N HIS A 231 12.93 -5.50 -20.11
CA HIS A 231 12.66 -5.42 -18.66
C HIS A 231 12.15 -6.76 -18.14
N GLY A 232 11.12 -7.34 -18.76
CA GLY A 232 10.59 -8.65 -18.38
C GLY A 232 11.62 -9.78 -18.51
N THR A 233 12.49 -9.72 -19.52
CA THR A 233 13.62 -10.65 -19.74
C THR A 233 14.63 -10.58 -18.61
N PHE A 234 14.94 -9.37 -18.13
CA PHE A 234 15.83 -9.18 -16.99
C PHE A 234 15.19 -9.69 -15.70
N VAL A 235 13.92 -9.34 -15.44
CA VAL A 235 13.13 -9.78 -14.28
C VAL A 235 13.06 -11.31 -14.20
N ALA A 236 12.65 -11.97 -15.29
CA ALA A 236 12.62 -13.42 -15.40
C ALA A 236 14.01 -14.05 -15.25
N GLY A 237 15.05 -13.39 -15.75
CA GLY A 237 16.45 -13.81 -15.59
C GLY A 237 16.91 -13.82 -14.14
N VAL A 238 16.60 -12.77 -13.37
CA VAL A 238 16.91 -12.70 -11.93
C VAL A 238 16.20 -13.84 -11.16
N ILE A 239 14.98 -14.21 -11.56
CA ILE A 239 14.24 -15.31 -10.92
C ILE A 239 14.84 -16.67 -11.29
N ALA A 240 14.92 -17.05 -12.58
CA ALA A 240 15.12 -18.45 -12.99
C ALA A 240 16.17 -18.69 -14.10
N SER A 241 17.10 -17.77 -14.36
CA SER A 241 18.19 -18.02 -15.31
C SER A 241 19.10 -19.18 -14.85
N ASN A 242 19.53 -20.03 -15.77
CA ASN A 242 20.41 -21.18 -15.50
C ASN A 242 21.77 -21.13 -16.24
N ARG A 243 22.19 -19.92 -16.67
CA ARG A 243 23.44 -19.68 -17.43
C ARG A 243 24.31 -18.60 -16.75
N GLU A 244 25.05 -17.82 -17.55
CA GLU A 244 26.02 -16.78 -17.14
C GLU A 244 25.52 -15.78 -16.08
N CYS A 245 24.20 -15.66 -15.93
CA CYS A 245 23.53 -14.79 -14.96
C CYS A 245 22.52 -15.61 -14.13
N MET A 246 22.95 -16.73 -13.51
CA MET A 246 22.12 -17.55 -12.59
C MET A 246 21.09 -16.75 -11.77
N GLY A 247 19.83 -17.18 -11.85
CA GLY A 247 18.74 -16.70 -10.99
C GLY A 247 18.70 -17.45 -9.66
N PHE A 248 17.75 -17.08 -8.80
CA PHE A 248 17.57 -17.71 -7.49
C PHE A 248 16.96 -19.12 -7.59
N ALA A 249 15.99 -19.33 -8.47
CA ALA A 249 15.26 -20.59 -8.66
C ALA A 249 15.40 -21.11 -10.11
N PRO A 250 16.59 -21.58 -10.53
CA PRO A 250 16.88 -21.90 -11.93
C PRO A 250 16.06 -23.06 -12.54
N ASP A 251 15.44 -23.90 -11.71
CA ASP A 251 14.58 -25.01 -12.14
C ASP A 251 13.05 -24.65 -12.12
N SER A 252 12.67 -23.45 -11.67
CA SER A 252 11.24 -23.07 -11.52
C SER A 252 10.51 -22.90 -12.86
N GLU A 253 9.24 -23.26 -12.90
CA GLU A 253 8.34 -22.91 -14.01
C GLU A 253 8.05 -21.40 -14.03
N LEU A 254 8.22 -20.78 -15.20
CA LEU A 254 7.92 -19.36 -15.41
C LEU A 254 6.67 -19.20 -16.29
N HIS A 255 5.65 -18.53 -15.76
CA HIS A 255 4.53 -18.02 -16.56
C HIS A 255 4.71 -16.52 -16.76
N ILE A 256 4.89 -16.09 -18.00
CA ILE A 256 5.10 -14.67 -18.34
C ILE A 256 3.78 -14.06 -18.83
N TYR A 257 3.34 -13.02 -18.12
CA TYR A 257 2.17 -12.21 -18.47
C TYR A 257 2.63 -10.88 -19.09
N ARG A 258 2.62 -10.77 -20.42
CA ARG A 258 2.85 -9.48 -21.09
C ARG A 258 1.61 -8.60 -20.92
N VAL A 259 1.75 -7.57 -20.10
CA VAL A 259 0.72 -6.55 -19.80
C VAL A 259 1.19 -5.12 -20.16
N PHE A 260 2.39 -4.95 -20.70
CA PHE A 260 2.86 -3.67 -21.25
C PHE A 260 3.13 -3.79 -22.75
N THR A 261 2.72 -2.77 -23.51
CA THR A 261 3.12 -2.61 -24.91
C THR A 261 4.58 -2.19 -25.02
N ASN A 262 5.17 -2.22 -26.22
CA ASN A 262 6.54 -1.72 -26.43
C ASN A 262 6.64 -0.19 -26.23
N ASN A 263 5.51 0.52 -26.25
CA ASN A 263 5.40 1.93 -25.92
C ASN A 263 5.19 2.19 -24.40
N GLN A 264 5.34 1.17 -23.56
CA GLN A 264 5.14 1.22 -22.09
C GLN A 264 3.69 1.57 -21.66
N VAL A 265 2.71 1.41 -22.53
CA VAL A 265 1.28 1.53 -22.18
C VAL A 265 0.80 0.22 -21.54
N SER A 266 0.03 0.33 -20.46
CA SER A 266 -0.68 -0.76 -19.78
C SER A 266 -2.08 -0.30 -19.35
N TYR A 267 -2.99 -1.24 -19.12
CA TYR A 267 -4.32 -0.98 -18.56
C TYR A 267 -4.59 -1.89 -17.37
N THR A 268 -5.25 -1.37 -16.34
CA THR A 268 -5.70 -2.12 -15.15
C THR A 268 -6.46 -3.40 -15.53
N SER A 269 -7.29 -3.36 -16.59
CA SER A 269 -8.01 -4.53 -17.10
C SER A 269 -7.11 -5.68 -17.57
N TRP A 270 -5.95 -5.38 -18.17
CA TRP A 270 -4.98 -6.41 -18.58
C TRP A 270 -4.36 -7.11 -17.37
N PHE A 271 -4.18 -6.41 -16.25
CA PHE A 271 -3.80 -7.04 -14.99
C PHE A 271 -4.94 -7.91 -14.44
N LEU A 272 -6.18 -7.41 -14.41
CA LEU A 272 -7.32 -8.19 -13.91
C LEU A 272 -7.49 -9.52 -14.68
N ASP A 273 -7.38 -9.49 -16.00
CA ASP A 273 -7.47 -10.70 -16.84
C ASP A 273 -6.26 -11.63 -16.66
N ALA A 274 -5.03 -11.09 -16.59
CA ALA A 274 -3.83 -11.88 -16.29
C ALA A 274 -3.89 -12.51 -14.88
N PHE A 275 -4.45 -11.81 -13.90
CA PHE A 275 -4.64 -12.28 -12.53
C PHE A 275 -5.69 -13.40 -12.45
N ASN A 276 -6.81 -13.27 -13.17
CA ASN A 276 -7.78 -14.37 -13.35
C ASN A 276 -7.10 -15.62 -13.92
N TYR A 277 -6.23 -15.45 -14.92
CA TYR A 277 -5.48 -16.55 -15.52
C TYR A 277 -4.41 -17.14 -14.58
N ALA A 278 -3.76 -16.32 -13.75
CA ALA A 278 -2.83 -16.78 -12.73
C ALA A 278 -3.52 -17.63 -11.65
N ILE A 279 -4.74 -17.27 -11.23
CA ILE A 279 -5.58 -18.09 -10.35
C ILE A 279 -5.94 -19.42 -11.03
N LEU A 280 -6.38 -19.37 -12.29
CA LEU A 280 -6.72 -20.57 -13.09
C LEU A 280 -5.53 -21.54 -13.22
N LYS A 281 -4.32 -21.01 -13.41
CA LYS A 281 -3.07 -21.78 -13.49
C LYS A 281 -2.48 -22.18 -12.14
N LYS A 282 -3.08 -21.73 -11.01
CA LYS A 282 -2.60 -21.97 -9.64
C LYS A 282 -1.15 -21.51 -9.40
N ILE A 283 -0.80 -20.34 -9.92
CA ILE A 283 0.54 -19.74 -9.75
C ILE A 283 0.87 -19.59 -8.26
N ASN A 284 2.02 -20.12 -7.82
CA ASN A 284 2.39 -20.06 -6.40
C ASN A 284 2.94 -18.70 -5.97
N VAL A 285 3.73 -18.04 -6.83
CA VAL A 285 4.41 -16.77 -6.56
C VAL A 285 4.21 -15.84 -7.75
N LEU A 286 3.68 -14.64 -7.50
CA LEU A 286 3.44 -13.63 -8.52
C LEU A 286 4.26 -12.38 -8.21
N ASN A 287 5.14 -12.01 -9.14
CA ASN A 287 6.03 -10.86 -9.02
C ASN A 287 5.54 -9.67 -9.85
N LEU A 288 5.27 -8.55 -9.19
CA LEU A 288 4.94 -7.26 -9.79
C LEU A 288 6.18 -6.33 -9.73
N SER A 289 6.93 -6.27 -10.83
CA SER A 289 8.09 -5.38 -10.99
C SER A 289 7.71 -4.03 -11.60
N ILE A 290 6.62 -3.43 -11.12
CA ILE A 290 5.98 -2.25 -11.69
C ILE A 290 5.63 -1.25 -10.58
N GLY A 291 5.42 0.00 -10.96
CA GLY A 291 4.85 1.03 -10.10
C GLY A 291 3.80 1.82 -10.89
N GLY A 292 2.81 2.38 -10.20
CA GLY A 292 1.74 3.16 -10.81
C GLY A 292 0.50 3.26 -9.91
N PRO A 293 -0.51 4.06 -10.30
CA PRO A 293 -1.79 4.27 -9.58
C PRO A 293 -2.52 3.02 -9.10
N ASP A 294 -2.39 1.90 -9.80
CA ASP A 294 -3.38 0.82 -9.75
C ASP A 294 -3.61 0.22 -8.35
N PHE A 295 -2.63 0.29 -7.43
CA PHE A 295 -2.82 -0.14 -6.04
C PHE A 295 -3.86 0.69 -5.26
N MET A 296 -4.31 1.80 -5.84
CA MET A 296 -5.32 2.72 -5.31
C MET A 296 -6.68 2.58 -6.01
N ASP A 297 -6.78 1.79 -7.09
CA ASP A 297 -8.06 1.47 -7.75
C ASP A 297 -8.71 0.24 -7.10
N HIS A 298 -9.94 0.40 -6.57
CA HIS A 298 -10.59 -0.65 -5.77
C HIS A 298 -10.70 -2.01 -6.50
N PRO A 299 -11.09 -2.12 -7.77
CA PRO A 299 -11.14 -3.40 -8.49
C PRO A 299 -9.78 -4.10 -8.60
N PHE A 300 -8.68 -3.36 -8.68
CA PHE A 300 -7.33 -3.93 -8.67
C PHE A 300 -6.98 -4.46 -7.27
N VAL A 301 -7.29 -3.70 -6.22
CA VAL A 301 -7.11 -4.11 -4.81
C VAL A 301 -7.94 -5.35 -4.48
N ASP A 302 -9.21 -5.38 -4.88
CA ASP A 302 -10.11 -6.53 -4.72
C ASP A 302 -9.52 -7.78 -5.39
N LYS A 303 -8.92 -7.64 -6.59
CA LYS A 303 -8.28 -8.75 -7.31
C LYS A 303 -6.94 -9.18 -6.69
N VAL A 304 -6.17 -8.26 -6.10
CA VAL A 304 -4.97 -8.56 -5.29
C VAL A 304 -5.35 -9.37 -4.05
N TRP A 305 -6.45 -9.00 -3.38
CA TRP A 305 -6.97 -9.79 -2.27
C TRP A 305 -7.51 -11.15 -2.73
N GLU A 306 -8.19 -11.25 -3.87
CA GLU A 306 -8.64 -12.52 -4.44
C GLU A 306 -7.47 -13.45 -4.81
N LEU A 307 -6.39 -12.91 -5.40
CA LEU A 307 -5.14 -13.63 -5.67
C LEU A 307 -4.54 -14.22 -4.39
N THR A 308 -4.31 -13.37 -3.39
CA THR A 308 -3.71 -13.81 -2.13
C THR A 308 -4.63 -14.79 -1.38
N ALA A 309 -5.96 -14.61 -1.43
CA ALA A 309 -6.92 -15.57 -0.90
C ALA A 309 -6.85 -16.95 -1.58
N ASN A 310 -6.46 -17.00 -2.86
CA ASN A 310 -6.16 -18.24 -3.60
C ASN A 310 -4.73 -18.77 -3.37
N ASN A 311 -4.10 -18.43 -2.24
CA ASN A 311 -2.72 -18.80 -1.85
C ASN A 311 -1.60 -18.30 -2.79
N VAL A 312 -1.87 -17.33 -3.68
CA VAL A 312 -0.82 -16.72 -4.51
C VAL A 312 0.03 -15.78 -3.66
N ILE A 313 1.32 -16.07 -3.50
CA ILE A 313 2.24 -15.21 -2.76
C ILE A 313 2.65 -14.03 -3.67
N MET A 314 2.14 -12.84 -3.37
CA MET A 314 2.43 -11.64 -4.16
C MET A 314 3.66 -10.89 -3.63
N VAL A 315 4.58 -10.57 -4.53
CA VAL A 315 5.79 -9.77 -4.27
C VAL A 315 5.75 -8.55 -5.19
N SER A 316 5.86 -7.34 -4.64
CA SER A 316 5.78 -6.09 -5.40
C SER A 316 6.97 -5.17 -5.14
N ALA A 317 7.35 -4.40 -6.16
CA ALA A 317 8.27 -3.28 -6.01
C ALA A 317 7.58 -2.13 -5.26
N ILE A 318 8.28 -1.47 -4.32
CA ILE A 318 7.66 -0.37 -3.55
C ILE A 318 7.55 0.96 -4.32
N GLY A 319 8.12 1.07 -5.53
CA GLY A 319 8.16 2.31 -6.33
C GLY A 319 9.56 2.92 -6.44
N ASN A 320 9.76 3.88 -7.35
CA ASN A 320 11.05 4.54 -7.56
C ASN A 320 11.06 6.06 -7.28
N ASP A 321 9.91 6.62 -6.89
CA ASP A 321 9.57 8.02 -7.13
C ASP A 321 9.22 8.78 -5.84
N GLY A 322 9.77 8.35 -4.71
CA GLY A 322 9.40 8.89 -3.39
C GLY A 322 8.16 8.19 -2.82
N PRO A 323 7.39 8.83 -1.91
CA PRO A 323 6.50 8.15 -0.96
C PRO A 323 5.20 7.58 -1.57
N LEU A 324 5.31 6.48 -2.31
CA LEU A 324 4.21 5.63 -2.78
C LEU A 324 4.32 4.24 -2.11
N THR A 325 3.18 3.60 -1.78
CA THR A 325 3.21 2.44 -0.89
C THR A 325 2.12 1.39 -1.13
N ASP A 326 2.48 0.14 -0.81
CA ASP A 326 1.84 -1.10 -1.25
C ASP A 326 0.84 -1.71 -0.24
N GLN A 327 0.07 -2.72 -0.69
CA GLN A 327 -1.01 -3.37 0.04
C GLN A 327 -0.56 -4.27 1.20
N MET A 328 -1.48 -4.59 2.13
CA MET A 328 -1.17 -5.31 3.37
C MET A 328 -0.72 -6.76 3.15
N ASP A 329 -1.42 -7.50 2.29
CA ASP A 329 -1.14 -8.92 2.01
C ASP A 329 -0.01 -9.15 0.99
N VAL A 330 0.46 -8.07 0.34
CA VAL A 330 1.57 -8.09 -0.62
C VAL A 330 2.91 -7.89 0.11
N ILE A 331 3.96 -8.58 -0.34
CA ILE A 331 5.34 -8.38 0.13
C ILE A 331 5.95 -7.21 -0.66
N GLY A 332 6.00 -6.03 -0.04
CA GLY A 332 6.52 -4.81 -0.64
C GLY A 332 8.02 -4.67 -0.43
N VAL A 333 8.78 -4.51 -1.52
CA VAL A 333 10.24 -4.63 -1.53
C VAL A 333 10.92 -3.31 -1.90
N GLY A 334 11.74 -2.78 -0.99
CA GLY A 334 12.63 -1.65 -1.24
C GLY A 334 14.03 -2.05 -1.74
N GLY A 335 14.76 -1.09 -2.29
CA GLY A 335 16.06 -1.30 -2.94
C GLY A 335 17.25 -0.78 -2.13
N ILE A 336 18.32 -1.59 -2.03
CA ILE A 336 19.64 -1.17 -1.52
C ILE A 336 20.75 -1.29 -2.58
N ASN A 337 21.87 -0.62 -2.36
CA ASN A 337 23.14 -0.84 -3.08
C ASN A 337 23.97 -1.98 -2.46
N PHE A 338 25.15 -2.26 -3.02
CA PHE A 338 26.04 -3.33 -2.54
C PHE A 338 26.77 -2.98 -1.23
N GLU A 339 26.71 -1.71 -0.83
CA GLU A 339 27.24 -1.12 0.40
C GLU A 339 26.22 -1.15 1.55
N ASP A 340 25.08 -1.83 1.36
CA ASP A 340 23.96 -1.95 2.32
C ASP A 340 23.30 -0.62 2.73
N GLN A 341 23.33 0.36 1.83
CA GLN A 341 22.64 1.65 1.96
C GLN A 341 21.32 1.63 1.16
N ILE A 342 20.28 2.31 1.68
CA ILE A 342 19.03 2.56 0.96
C ILE A 342 19.33 3.28 -0.36
N ALA A 343 18.88 2.74 -1.48
CA ALA A 343 19.07 3.35 -2.77
C ALA A 343 18.24 4.64 -2.86
N ARG A 344 18.79 5.72 -3.46
CA ARG A 344 18.12 7.03 -3.52
C ARG A 344 16.72 6.99 -4.15
N PHE A 345 16.52 6.11 -5.13
CA PHE A 345 15.23 5.88 -5.79
C PHE A 345 14.25 5.04 -4.96
N SER A 346 14.67 4.32 -3.91
CA SER A 346 13.72 3.46 -3.20
C SER A 346 12.64 4.30 -2.54
N SER A 347 11.39 4.09 -2.95
CA SER A 347 10.22 4.64 -2.25
C SER A 347 10.21 4.22 -0.78
N ARG A 348 9.63 5.08 0.05
CA ARG A 348 9.63 5.01 1.52
C ARG A 348 8.20 5.06 2.02
N GLY A 349 7.95 4.41 3.16
CA GLY A 349 6.75 4.66 3.94
C GLY A 349 6.79 6.02 4.65
N MET A 350 5.77 6.36 5.42
CA MET A 350 4.60 5.53 5.76
C MET A 350 3.54 5.45 4.67
N THR A 351 2.59 4.52 4.78
CA THR A 351 1.51 4.42 3.79
C THR A 351 0.53 5.57 3.89
N THR A 352 0.26 6.27 2.78
CA THR A 352 -0.74 7.34 2.76
C THR A 352 -2.17 6.80 2.77
N TRP A 353 -2.37 5.48 2.61
CA TRP A 353 -3.67 4.81 2.49
C TRP A 353 -4.71 5.21 3.54
N GLU A 354 -4.30 5.40 4.78
CA GLU A 354 -5.18 5.74 5.90
C GLU A 354 -5.56 7.22 5.99
N LEU A 355 -4.92 8.10 5.20
CA LEU A 355 -5.17 9.54 5.26
C LEU A 355 -6.52 9.91 4.63
N PRO A 356 -7.25 10.88 5.21
CA PRO A 356 -6.88 11.69 6.38
C PRO A 356 -7.34 11.11 7.74
N ALA A 357 -8.09 10.00 7.76
CA ALA A 357 -8.78 9.49 8.95
C ALA A 357 -7.90 8.63 9.89
N GLY A 358 -6.66 8.36 9.51
CA GLY A 358 -5.66 7.63 10.28
C GLY A 358 -4.24 8.04 9.89
N TYR A 359 -3.26 7.29 10.38
CA TYR A 359 -1.83 7.58 10.20
C TYR A 359 -1.16 6.39 9.50
N GLY A 360 -0.10 6.59 8.72
CA GLY A 360 0.36 5.55 7.81
C GLY A 360 0.95 4.28 8.46
N ARG A 361 0.82 3.15 7.75
CA ARG A 361 1.44 1.86 8.10
C ARG A 361 2.91 1.80 7.67
N VAL A 362 3.64 0.84 8.25
CA VAL A 362 5.01 0.52 7.87
C VAL A 362 5.05 -0.20 6.50
N LYS A 363 5.71 0.43 5.53
CA LYS A 363 6.23 -0.14 4.28
C LYS A 363 7.61 0.49 4.00
N PRO A 364 8.51 -0.12 3.21
CA PRO A 364 8.42 -1.49 2.66
C PRO A 364 8.40 -2.56 3.77
N ASP A 365 8.12 -3.81 3.43
CA ASP A 365 8.18 -4.91 4.41
C ASP A 365 9.64 -5.34 4.69
N ILE A 366 10.45 -5.41 3.62
CA ILE A 366 11.89 -5.72 3.63
C ILE A 366 12.60 -4.97 2.50
N VAL A 367 13.95 -4.96 2.54
CA VAL A 367 14.79 -4.46 1.45
C VAL A 367 15.75 -5.51 0.91
N THR A 368 16.17 -5.38 -0.35
CA THR A 368 17.22 -6.22 -0.96
C THR A 368 17.94 -5.48 -2.08
N TYR A 369 18.98 -6.09 -2.64
CA TYR A 369 19.79 -5.48 -3.70
C TYR A 369 18.92 -5.08 -4.90
N GLY A 370 18.87 -3.77 -5.13
CA GLY A 370 18.13 -3.14 -6.22
C GLY A 370 18.97 -2.21 -7.08
N SER A 371 20.23 -1.94 -6.72
CA SER A 371 21.15 -1.12 -7.51
C SER A 371 22.20 -1.99 -8.21
N ALA A 372 22.44 -1.74 -9.51
CA ALA A 372 23.45 -2.38 -10.35
C ALA A 372 23.43 -3.93 -10.38
N VAL A 373 22.26 -4.54 -10.16
CA VAL A 373 22.09 -6.00 -10.17
C VAL A 373 22.29 -6.55 -11.58
N ARG A 374 23.00 -7.68 -11.70
CA ARG A 374 23.20 -8.40 -12.97
C ARG A 374 22.06 -9.39 -13.21
N GLY A 375 21.49 -9.36 -14.42
CA GLY A 375 20.43 -10.24 -14.89
C GLY A 375 20.46 -10.41 -16.41
N SER A 376 19.54 -11.20 -16.97
CA SER A 376 19.55 -11.57 -18.39
C SER A 376 19.34 -10.38 -19.33
N SER A 377 19.94 -10.44 -20.51
CA SER A 377 19.83 -9.46 -21.59
C SER A 377 19.14 -10.05 -22.83
N ILE A 378 18.32 -9.25 -23.51
CA ILE A 378 17.66 -9.63 -24.78
C ILE A 378 18.64 -9.94 -25.91
N LYS A 379 19.88 -9.42 -25.84
CA LYS A 379 20.95 -9.70 -26.83
C LYS A 379 21.81 -10.93 -26.44
N GLY A 380 21.40 -11.68 -25.43
CA GLY A 380 22.23 -12.69 -24.77
C GLY A 380 23.20 -12.08 -23.74
N GLY A 381 23.75 -12.95 -22.89
CA GLY A 381 24.62 -12.57 -21.77
C GLY A 381 23.90 -11.77 -20.68
N CYS A 382 24.68 -11.11 -19.82
CA CYS A 382 24.17 -10.33 -18.69
C CYS A 382 24.17 -8.82 -18.97
N ARG A 383 23.11 -8.14 -18.52
CA ARG A 383 23.09 -6.68 -18.33
C ARG A 383 22.97 -6.32 -16.85
N SER A 384 23.25 -5.05 -16.51
CA SER A 384 23.07 -4.51 -15.16
C SER A 384 21.95 -3.47 -15.17
N LEU A 385 21.06 -3.49 -14.18
CA LEU A 385 19.97 -2.51 -14.00
C LEU A 385 19.87 -2.06 -12.53
N SER A 386 19.17 -0.95 -12.32
CA SER A 386 18.79 -0.44 -11.00
C SER A 386 17.30 -0.11 -10.93
N GLY A 387 16.67 -0.31 -9.77
CA GLY A 387 15.28 0.02 -9.47
C GLY A 387 14.68 -0.87 -8.38
N THR A 388 13.56 -0.49 -7.77
CA THR A 388 12.80 -1.42 -6.90
C THR A 388 12.15 -2.54 -7.70
N SER A 389 11.85 -2.29 -8.98
CA SER A 389 11.49 -3.30 -9.98
C SER A 389 12.60 -4.33 -10.27
N VAL A 390 13.83 -4.06 -9.82
CA VAL A 390 14.98 -4.99 -9.83
C VAL A 390 15.11 -5.71 -8.49
N ALA A 391 14.68 -5.09 -7.38
CA ALA A 391 14.68 -5.70 -6.05
C ALA A 391 13.52 -6.70 -5.84
N SER A 392 12.32 -6.44 -6.37
CA SER A 392 11.18 -7.37 -6.24
C SER A 392 11.44 -8.78 -6.82
N PRO A 393 12.05 -8.98 -8.02
CA PRO A 393 12.32 -10.33 -8.51
C PRO A 393 13.41 -11.07 -7.73
N VAL A 394 14.28 -10.36 -7.01
CA VAL A 394 15.23 -10.98 -6.08
C VAL A 394 14.48 -11.64 -4.91
N VAL A 395 13.48 -10.94 -4.35
CA VAL A 395 12.61 -11.50 -3.31
C VAL A 395 11.71 -12.59 -3.89
N ALA A 396 11.14 -12.41 -5.08
CA ALA A 396 10.29 -13.43 -5.69
C ALA A 396 11.04 -14.74 -5.94
N GLY A 397 12.23 -14.69 -6.55
CA GLY A 397 13.07 -15.87 -6.76
C GLY A 397 13.55 -16.49 -5.44
N ALA A 398 13.84 -15.68 -4.42
CA ALA A 398 14.11 -16.16 -3.07
C ALA A 398 12.89 -16.89 -2.46
N VAL A 399 11.68 -16.34 -2.58
CA VAL A 399 10.43 -16.95 -2.12
C VAL A 399 10.16 -18.28 -2.84
N THR A 400 10.36 -18.36 -4.16
CA THR A 400 10.23 -19.60 -4.93
C THR A 400 11.20 -20.68 -4.44
N LEU A 401 12.47 -20.31 -4.20
CA LEU A 401 13.50 -21.21 -3.69
C LEU A 401 13.25 -21.65 -2.24
N LEU A 402 12.74 -20.76 -1.39
CA LEU A 402 12.30 -21.10 -0.03
C LEU A 402 11.15 -22.09 -0.08
N MET A 403 10.11 -21.79 -0.87
CA MET A 403 8.90 -22.60 -1.00
C MET A 403 9.20 -24.01 -1.49
N SER A 404 10.08 -24.20 -2.48
CA SER A 404 10.48 -25.54 -2.94
C SER A 404 11.11 -26.37 -1.82
N GLY A 405 11.91 -25.75 -0.93
CA GLY A 405 12.53 -26.42 0.20
C GLY A 405 11.59 -26.80 1.34
N VAL A 406 10.40 -26.20 1.42
CA VAL A 406 9.40 -26.45 2.50
C VAL A 406 8.03 -26.91 2.00
N ILE A 407 7.90 -27.28 0.72
CA ILE A 407 6.63 -27.68 0.08
C ILE A 407 5.90 -28.83 0.81
N HIS A 408 6.65 -29.69 1.51
CA HIS A 408 6.14 -30.79 2.32
C HIS A 408 5.35 -30.34 3.58
N LEU A 409 5.39 -29.06 3.94
CA LEU A 409 4.62 -28.50 5.06
C LEU A 409 3.16 -28.12 4.69
N GLY A 410 2.77 -28.26 3.42
CA GLY A 410 1.40 -28.02 2.97
C GLY A 410 0.91 -26.58 3.21
N GLY A 411 -0.36 -26.42 3.57
CA GLY A 411 -1.01 -25.10 3.74
C GLY A 411 -0.54 -24.27 4.93
N ALA A 412 0.37 -24.81 5.77
CA ALA A 412 1.20 -23.99 6.65
C ALA A 412 2.04 -22.95 5.90
N ILE A 413 2.31 -23.16 4.61
CA ILE A 413 2.97 -22.23 3.68
C ILE A 413 1.91 -21.47 2.89
N ASN A 414 1.74 -20.19 3.21
CA ASN A 414 0.74 -19.28 2.66
C ASN A 414 1.29 -17.84 2.60
N PRO A 415 0.60 -16.87 1.99
CA PRO A 415 1.09 -15.49 1.86
C PRO A 415 1.49 -14.85 3.19
N ALA A 416 0.71 -15.03 4.27
CA ALA A 416 1.10 -14.54 5.59
C ALA A 416 2.33 -15.26 6.15
N SER A 417 2.39 -16.59 6.17
CA SER A 417 3.52 -17.31 6.79
C SER A 417 4.85 -17.06 6.08
N MET A 418 4.83 -16.95 4.75
CA MET A 418 6.01 -16.54 3.96
C MET A 418 6.45 -15.11 4.34
N LYS A 419 5.51 -14.15 4.32
CA LYS A 419 5.76 -12.76 4.68
C LYS A 419 6.30 -12.61 6.12
N GLN A 420 5.70 -13.32 7.07
CA GLN A 420 6.14 -13.40 8.47
C GLN A 420 7.57 -13.96 8.59
N ALA A 421 7.90 -15.03 7.87
CA ALA A 421 9.24 -15.62 7.94
C ALA A 421 10.31 -14.69 7.36
N LEU A 422 10.03 -14.00 6.24
CA LEU A 422 10.92 -12.98 5.67
C LEU A 422 11.17 -11.83 6.65
N MET A 423 10.11 -11.29 7.26
CA MET A 423 10.20 -10.16 8.19
C MET A 423 10.89 -10.54 9.51
N ALA A 424 10.61 -11.73 10.06
CA ALA A 424 11.23 -12.20 11.30
C ALA A 424 12.71 -12.59 11.15
N SER A 425 13.16 -12.91 9.93
CA SER A 425 14.55 -13.30 9.62
C SER A 425 15.42 -12.14 9.13
N ALA A 426 14.81 -11.07 8.63
CA ALA A 426 15.50 -9.92 8.05
C ALA A 426 16.55 -9.30 8.98
N ARG A 427 17.67 -8.88 8.39
CA ARG A 427 18.77 -8.21 9.08
C ARG A 427 18.62 -6.70 8.99
N ARG A 428 18.33 -6.06 10.12
CA ARG A 428 18.31 -4.59 10.22
C ARG A 428 19.62 -3.96 9.78
N LEU A 429 19.49 -2.90 8.99
CA LEU A 429 20.52 -1.96 8.60
C LEU A 429 20.71 -0.93 9.73
N PRO A 430 21.96 -0.64 10.16
CA PRO A 430 22.22 0.33 11.22
C PRO A 430 21.91 1.75 10.75
N GLY A 431 21.31 2.57 11.60
CA GLY A 431 21.06 3.99 11.33
C GLY A 431 19.89 4.30 10.37
N VAL A 432 19.15 3.30 9.89
CA VAL A 432 18.05 3.48 8.92
C VAL A 432 16.67 3.38 9.61
N PRO A 433 15.70 4.28 9.35
CA PRO A 433 14.33 4.18 9.88
C PRO A 433 13.54 2.97 9.36
N ILE A 434 12.59 2.47 10.15
CA ILE A 434 11.71 1.34 9.81
C ILE A 434 10.87 1.62 8.54
N PHE A 435 10.49 2.87 8.28
CA PHE A 435 9.77 3.26 7.07
C PHE A 435 10.67 3.35 5.81
N GLU A 436 11.99 3.19 5.95
CA GLU A 436 12.91 3.13 4.80
C GLU A 436 13.44 1.71 4.55
N GLN A 437 13.69 0.93 5.61
CA GLN A 437 14.20 -0.45 5.50
C GLN A 437 13.17 -1.57 5.73
N GLY A 438 11.96 -1.23 6.19
CA GLY A 438 11.04 -2.22 6.73
C GLY A 438 11.65 -2.96 7.93
N TRP A 439 11.58 -4.28 7.90
CA TRP A 439 12.26 -5.14 8.87
C TRP A 439 13.77 -5.31 8.62
N GLY A 440 14.27 -4.79 7.49
CA GLY A 440 15.67 -4.81 7.10
C GLY A 440 15.93 -5.64 5.85
N LYS A 441 17.20 -5.97 5.66
CA LYS A 441 17.71 -6.70 4.50
C LYS A 441 17.33 -8.19 4.55
N LEU A 442 16.92 -8.73 3.40
CA LEU A 442 16.64 -10.16 3.21
C LEU A 442 17.80 -11.05 3.69
N ASP A 443 17.49 -12.07 4.51
CA ASP A 443 18.40 -13.14 4.92
C ASP A 443 17.77 -14.50 4.58
N LEU A 444 18.18 -15.06 3.44
CA LEU A 444 17.58 -16.27 2.86
C LEU A 444 17.73 -17.50 3.76
N VAL A 445 18.90 -17.68 4.39
CA VAL A 445 19.20 -18.86 5.21
C VAL A 445 18.40 -18.82 6.51
N ARG A 446 18.28 -17.65 7.15
CA ARG A 446 17.41 -17.49 8.32
C ARG A 446 15.93 -17.61 7.97
N ALA A 447 15.49 -17.12 6.81
CA ALA A 447 14.12 -17.31 6.33
C ALA A 447 13.80 -18.80 6.14
N PHE A 448 14.72 -19.59 5.59
CA PHE A 448 14.55 -21.04 5.45
C PHE A 448 14.44 -21.75 6.80
N GLN A 449 15.28 -21.39 7.78
CA GLN A 449 15.22 -21.94 9.14
C GLN A 449 13.91 -21.57 9.86
N ALA A 450 13.43 -20.35 9.66
CA ALA A 450 12.13 -19.88 10.15
C ALA A 450 10.97 -20.69 9.55
N LEU A 451 10.96 -20.92 8.23
CA LEU A 451 9.92 -21.68 7.54
C LEU A 451 9.93 -23.17 7.89
N ARG A 452 11.10 -23.83 7.90
CA ARG A 452 11.23 -25.27 8.20
C ARG A 452 10.66 -25.66 9.56
N SER A 453 10.62 -24.72 10.49
CA SER A 453 10.14 -24.91 11.86
C SER A 453 8.79 -24.21 12.12
N TYR A 454 8.27 -23.48 11.12
CA TYR A 454 7.15 -22.56 11.26
C TYR A 454 5.91 -23.22 11.88
N ARG A 455 5.27 -22.48 12.79
CA ARG A 455 3.97 -22.85 13.36
C ARG A 455 2.96 -21.77 13.00
N PRO A 456 1.77 -22.13 12.46
CA PRO A 456 0.70 -21.19 12.17
C PRO A 456 0.40 -20.26 13.34
N GLN A 457 0.61 -18.95 13.17
CA GLN A 457 0.42 -17.95 14.24
C GLN A 457 0.09 -16.56 13.69
N ALA A 458 -0.46 -15.70 14.54
CA ALA A 458 -0.61 -14.27 14.25
C ALA A 458 0.59 -13.48 14.78
N THR A 459 1.14 -12.59 13.95
CA THR A 459 2.24 -11.67 14.30
C THR A 459 1.87 -10.23 13.98
N LEU A 460 2.76 -9.29 14.31
CA LEU A 460 2.53 -7.84 14.21
C LEU A 460 3.69 -7.16 13.49
N SER A 461 3.37 -6.14 12.68
CA SER A 461 4.32 -5.27 12.00
C SER A 461 3.96 -3.80 12.25
N PRO A 462 4.75 -3.05 13.05
CA PRO A 462 5.89 -3.51 13.87
C PRO A 462 5.47 -4.43 15.03
N SER A 463 6.38 -5.28 15.53
CA SER A 463 6.07 -6.21 16.65
C SER A 463 6.15 -5.59 18.05
N TYR A 464 6.65 -4.37 18.16
CA TYR A 464 6.73 -3.58 19.38
C TYR A 464 6.77 -2.10 19.03
N LEU A 465 6.39 -1.25 19.98
CA LEU A 465 6.41 0.21 19.87
C LEU A 465 7.41 0.76 20.91
N ASP A 466 8.66 0.98 20.50
CA ASP A 466 9.66 1.68 21.32
C ASP A 466 9.89 3.09 20.77
N LEU A 467 9.14 4.06 21.27
CA LEU A 467 9.22 5.47 20.91
C LEU A 467 10.48 6.14 21.52
N THR A 468 11.46 5.36 21.98
CA THR A 468 12.79 5.83 22.37
C THR A 468 13.91 5.30 21.47
N GLU A 469 13.60 4.41 20.50
CA GLU A 469 14.58 3.81 19.59
C GLU A 469 14.77 4.66 18.32
N CYS A 470 15.56 5.74 18.41
CA CYS A 470 15.97 6.50 17.23
C CYS A 470 17.27 5.94 16.59
N PRO A 471 17.41 5.99 15.25
CA PRO A 471 16.43 6.48 14.26
C PRO A 471 15.41 5.42 13.83
N TYR A 472 15.48 4.18 14.33
CA TYR A 472 14.69 3.07 13.81
C TYR A 472 13.17 3.32 13.87
N MET A 473 12.66 3.85 14.98
CA MET A 473 11.23 4.16 15.17
C MET A 473 10.87 5.62 14.84
N TRP A 474 11.66 6.30 13.98
CA TRP A 474 11.28 7.61 13.42
C TRP A 474 10.00 7.46 12.57
N PRO A 475 9.05 8.41 12.56
CA PRO A 475 9.09 9.71 13.25
C PRO A 475 8.72 9.64 14.74
N TYR A 476 8.06 8.58 15.20
CA TYR A 476 7.52 8.48 16.57
C TYR A 476 8.58 8.62 17.69
N CYS A 477 9.85 8.31 17.41
CA CYS A 477 10.94 8.50 18.37
C CYS A 477 11.48 9.94 18.45
N SER A 478 11.21 10.79 17.46
CA SER A 478 11.79 12.14 17.35
C SER A 478 11.05 13.22 18.16
N GLN A 479 9.89 12.87 18.73
CA GLN A 479 9.08 13.72 19.59
C GLN A 479 8.62 12.92 20.82
N PRO A 480 9.02 13.31 22.05
CA PRO A 480 8.45 12.72 23.27
C PRO A 480 7.00 13.18 23.46
N LEU A 481 6.21 12.40 24.19
CA LEU A 481 4.81 12.73 24.48
C LEU A 481 4.69 13.57 25.75
N TYR A 482 3.57 14.29 25.89
CA TYR A 482 3.24 15.11 27.04
C TYR A 482 1.72 15.24 27.22
N TYR A 483 1.29 15.68 28.40
CA TYR A 483 -0.12 15.92 28.68
C TYR A 483 -0.67 17.12 27.89
N GLY A 484 -1.89 16.99 27.37
CA GLY A 484 -2.59 18.05 26.62
C GLY A 484 -2.28 18.10 25.12
N GLY A 485 -1.45 17.17 24.61
CA GLY A 485 -1.29 16.93 23.17
C GLY A 485 -2.37 16.02 22.57
N LEU A 486 -2.53 16.09 21.24
CA LEU A 486 -3.25 15.11 20.45
C LEU A 486 -2.62 13.71 20.63
N PRO A 487 -3.45 12.64 20.68
CA PRO A 487 -2.95 11.28 20.77
C PRO A 487 -2.09 10.90 19.56
N THR A 488 -0.91 10.36 19.81
CA THR A 488 -0.04 9.82 18.75
C THR A 488 -0.60 8.49 18.27
N ILE A 489 -0.85 8.38 16.96
CA ILE A 489 -1.46 7.21 16.33
C ILE A 489 -0.36 6.36 15.69
N VAL A 490 -0.26 5.09 16.08
CA VAL A 490 0.63 4.12 15.42
C VAL A 490 -0.19 2.98 14.83
N ASN A 491 -0.17 2.85 13.50
CA ASN A 491 -0.88 1.77 12.81
C ASN A 491 -0.02 0.52 12.64
N VAL A 492 -0.48 -0.57 13.26
CA VAL A 492 0.20 -1.87 13.29
C VAL A 492 -0.57 -2.87 12.43
N THR A 493 0.10 -3.47 11.46
CA THR A 493 -0.45 -4.57 10.65
C THR A 493 -0.41 -5.87 11.46
N ILE A 494 -1.55 -6.55 11.55
CA ILE A 494 -1.68 -7.91 12.05
C ILE A 494 -1.55 -8.85 10.84
N LEU A 495 -0.58 -9.77 10.89
CA LEU A 495 -0.42 -10.83 9.88
C LEU A 495 -0.93 -12.14 10.46
N ASN A 496 -1.86 -12.79 9.77
CA ASN A 496 -2.55 -13.98 10.23
C ASN A 496 -2.11 -15.25 9.46
N GLY A 497 -0.97 -15.81 9.82
CA GLY A 497 -0.45 -17.03 9.20
C GLY A 497 -1.15 -18.33 9.65
N MET A 498 -2.37 -18.24 10.22
CA MET A 498 -3.21 -19.37 10.65
C MET A 498 -4.24 -19.82 9.60
N GLY A 499 -4.66 -18.92 8.71
CA GLY A 499 -5.65 -19.21 7.66
C GLY A 499 -6.18 -17.95 6.96
N VAL A 500 -6.87 -18.12 5.84
CA VAL A 500 -7.42 -17.07 4.93
C VAL A 500 -8.51 -16.18 5.55
N SER A 501 -8.78 -16.35 6.83
CA SER A 501 -9.56 -15.40 7.63
C SER A 501 -9.21 -15.55 9.10
N GLY A 502 -9.34 -14.46 9.84
CA GLY A 502 -9.24 -14.45 11.29
C GLY A 502 -10.23 -13.46 11.90
N LYS A 503 -10.39 -13.50 13.22
CA LYS A 503 -11.17 -12.53 13.99
C LYS A 503 -10.47 -12.20 15.30
N ILE A 504 -10.61 -10.96 15.78
CA ILE A 504 -10.16 -10.56 17.11
C ILE A 504 -11.31 -10.83 18.10
N VAL A 505 -11.13 -11.83 18.96
CA VAL A 505 -12.25 -12.37 19.78
C VAL A 505 -12.42 -11.67 21.11
N ASN A 506 -11.31 -11.28 21.72
CA ASN A 506 -11.29 -10.49 22.94
C ASN A 506 -10.95 -9.05 22.60
N ARG A 507 -11.73 -8.10 23.14
CA ARG A 507 -11.37 -6.67 23.06
C ARG A 507 -9.92 -6.48 23.54
N PRO A 508 -9.02 -5.90 22.73
CA PRO A 508 -7.63 -5.69 23.11
C PRO A 508 -7.48 -4.96 24.44
N GLN A 509 -6.61 -5.46 25.30
CA GLN A 509 -6.44 -5.01 26.68
C GLN A 509 -5.13 -4.25 26.86
N TRP A 510 -5.15 -3.15 27.63
CA TRP A 510 -3.97 -2.37 28.01
C TRP A 510 -3.45 -2.80 29.38
N HIS A 511 -2.19 -3.23 29.43
CA HIS A 511 -1.51 -3.74 30.63
C HIS A 511 -0.28 -2.87 30.98
N PRO A 512 -0.48 -1.75 31.70
CA PRO A 512 0.63 -0.90 32.13
C PRO A 512 1.51 -1.58 33.18
N TYR A 513 2.83 -1.46 33.06
CA TYR A 513 3.79 -1.98 34.04
C TYR A 513 3.95 -0.95 35.17
N THR A 514 3.49 -1.32 36.37
CA THR A 514 3.55 -0.42 37.55
C THR A 514 4.98 0.00 37.89
N PRO A 515 5.99 -0.91 37.89
CA PRO A 515 7.39 -0.55 38.19
C PRO A 515 8.09 0.26 37.08
N GLN A 516 7.47 0.45 35.92
CA GLN A 516 7.96 1.28 34.80
C GLN A 516 6.92 2.34 34.41
N ASN A 517 6.20 2.88 35.41
CA ASN A 517 5.35 4.07 35.27
C ASN A 517 4.28 3.99 34.17
N GLY A 518 3.87 2.78 33.76
CA GLY A 518 2.91 2.59 32.66
C GLY A 518 1.55 3.24 32.89
N HIS A 519 1.21 3.53 34.15
CA HIS A 519 -0.01 4.22 34.55
C HIS A 519 -0.04 5.71 34.15
N HIS A 520 1.08 6.27 33.67
CA HIS A 520 1.13 7.59 33.04
C HIS A 520 0.70 7.59 31.57
N LEU A 521 0.46 6.42 30.96
CA LEU A 521 -0.01 6.29 29.57
C LEU A 521 -1.49 5.90 29.52
N GLU A 522 -2.23 6.65 28.71
CA GLU A 522 -3.59 6.36 28.31
C GLU A 522 -3.57 5.83 26.87
N VAL A 523 -4.28 4.71 26.64
CA VAL A 523 -4.26 4.01 25.35
C VAL A 523 -5.69 3.78 24.88
N ALA A 524 -6.00 4.22 23.66
CA ALA A 524 -7.22 3.87 22.95
C ALA A 524 -6.86 3.06 21.70
N LEU A 525 -7.75 2.15 21.30
CA LEU A 525 -7.46 1.16 20.26
C LEU A 525 -8.61 1.12 19.24
N SER A 526 -8.27 1.18 17.96
CA SER A 526 -9.17 0.91 16.83
C SER A 526 -8.60 -0.25 16.03
N TYR A 527 -9.40 -1.22 15.61
CA TYR A 527 -8.87 -2.46 15.01
C TYR A 527 -9.88 -3.12 14.07
N SER A 528 -9.39 -4.00 13.20
CA SER A 528 -10.24 -4.83 12.35
C SER A 528 -10.87 -5.96 13.16
N ASP A 529 -12.20 -6.06 13.19
CA ASP A 529 -12.91 -7.19 13.81
C ASP A 529 -12.60 -8.51 13.10
N ILE A 530 -12.46 -8.45 11.76
CA ILE A 530 -12.09 -9.56 10.87
C ILE A 530 -10.75 -9.24 10.22
N LEU A 531 -9.87 -10.23 10.14
CA LEU A 531 -8.65 -10.24 9.36
C LEU A 531 -8.96 -10.98 8.06
N TRP A 532 -8.78 -10.34 6.90
CA TRP A 532 -9.05 -10.92 5.59
C TRP A 532 -8.24 -10.21 4.49
N PRO A 533 -7.65 -10.93 3.52
CA PRO A 533 -7.54 -12.39 3.49
C PRO A 533 -6.55 -12.89 4.56
N TRP A 534 -5.36 -12.29 4.62
CA TRP A 534 -4.27 -12.74 5.49
C TRP A 534 -3.87 -11.70 6.54
N SER A 535 -4.52 -10.53 6.54
CA SER A 535 -4.13 -9.42 7.38
C SER A 535 -5.30 -8.56 7.86
N GLY A 536 -5.00 -7.68 8.81
CA GLY A 536 -5.87 -6.61 9.30
C GLY A 536 -5.03 -5.66 10.15
N TYR A 537 -5.64 -4.67 10.81
CA TYR A 537 -4.90 -3.64 11.53
C TYR A 537 -5.31 -3.49 12.99
N ILE A 538 -4.40 -2.92 13.78
CA ILE A 538 -4.68 -2.28 15.07
C ILE A 538 -3.98 -0.92 15.12
N ALA A 539 -4.78 0.14 15.21
CA ALA A 539 -4.37 1.51 15.46
C ALA A 539 -4.21 1.71 16.97
N VAL A 540 -3.02 2.11 17.40
CA VAL A 540 -2.71 2.41 18.80
C VAL A 540 -2.65 3.93 18.97
N HIS A 541 -3.65 4.49 19.65
CA HIS A 541 -3.70 5.90 20.01
C HIS A 541 -3.12 6.08 21.41
N ILE A 542 -2.01 6.80 21.52
CA ILE A 542 -1.23 6.94 22.75
C ILE A 542 -1.34 8.38 23.25
N SER A 543 -1.77 8.55 24.50
CA SER A 543 -1.80 9.83 25.21
C SER A 543 -1.13 9.73 26.57
N VAL A 544 -0.84 10.87 27.17
CA VAL A 544 -0.25 11.01 28.51
C VAL A 544 -1.35 11.40 29.49
N SER A 545 -1.42 10.71 30.63
CA SER A 545 -2.41 11.00 31.68
C SER A 545 -2.09 12.32 32.39
N SER A 546 -3.12 13.00 32.91
CA SER A 546 -2.98 14.25 33.67
C SER A 546 -2.06 14.13 34.89
N LEU A 547 -1.94 12.92 35.46
CA LEU A 547 -1.00 12.59 36.53
C LEU A 547 0.48 12.84 36.17
N ALA A 548 0.80 12.89 34.88
CA ALA A 548 2.16 13.04 34.36
C ALA A 548 2.41 14.41 33.69
N ALA A 549 1.52 15.39 33.86
CA ALA A 549 1.64 16.70 33.20
C ALA A 549 2.95 17.46 33.50
N ASN A 550 3.51 17.27 34.70
CA ASN A 550 4.79 17.83 35.14
C ASN A 550 5.87 16.75 35.34
N TRP A 551 5.73 15.57 34.73
CA TRP A 551 6.62 14.43 34.93
C TRP A 551 7.54 14.21 33.73
N GLU A 552 8.79 13.84 33.97
CA GLU A 552 9.72 13.36 32.94
C GLU A 552 10.14 11.92 33.23
N GLY A 553 10.16 11.09 32.20
CA GLY A 553 10.72 9.75 32.29
C GLY A 553 10.28 8.82 31.17
N ILE A 554 10.46 7.52 31.40
CA ILE A 554 10.03 6.46 30.48
C ILE A 554 8.85 5.70 31.12
N ALA A 555 7.76 5.60 30.38
CA ALA A 555 6.59 4.80 30.73
C ALA A 555 6.50 3.56 29.84
N GLN A 556 6.08 2.41 30.41
CA GLN A 556 6.02 1.13 29.68
C GLN A 556 4.77 0.30 30.01
N GLY A 557 4.33 -0.49 29.04
CA GLY A 557 3.31 -1.50 29.22
C GLY A 557 3.22 -2.42 28.00
N HIS A 558 2.08 -3.07 27.82
CA HIS A 558 1.78 -3.78 26.58
C HIS A 558 0.29 -3.89 26.32
N ILE A 559 -0.05 -4.06 25.05
CA ILE A 559 -1.39 -4.43 24.60
C ILE A 559 -1.42 -5.96 24.40
N SER A 560 -2.53 -6.61 24.70
CA SER A 560 -2.73 -8.05 24.43
C SER A 560 -4.11 -8.35 23.86
N PHE A 561 -4.18 -9.28 22.90
CA PHE A 561 -5.43 -9.81 22.34
C PHE A 561 -5.25 -11.23 21.78
N THR A 562 -6.35 -11.88 21.45
CA THR A 562 -6.35 -13.22 20.84
C THR A 562 -6.96 -13.12 19.44
N VAL A 563 -6.21 -13.60 18.45
CA VAL A 563 -6.72 -13.86 17.10
C VAL A 563 -7.18 -15.30 17.02
N GLU A 564 -8.36 -15.54 16.47
CA GLU A 564 -8.85 -16.88 16.13
C GLU A 564 -9.04 -17.03 14.62
N SER A 565 -8.68 -18.18 14.07
CA SER A 565 -8.93 -18.57 12.68
C SER A 565 -9.72 -19.88 12.60
N PRO A 566 -10.54 -20.09 11.55
CA PRO A 566 -11.16 -21.38 11.29
C PRO A 566 -10.13 -22.53 11.25
N PRO A 567 -10.56 -23.77 11.56
CA PRO A 567 -9.73 -24.96 11.30
C PRO A 567 -9.34 -25.05 9.82
N GLU A 568 -8.19 -25.65 9.54
CA GLU A 568 -7.80 -26.02 8.18
C GLU A 568 -8.46 -27.36 7.76
N GLU A 569 -8.33 -27.74 6.49
CA GLU A 569 -8.86 -29.02 5.98
C GLU A 569 -8.27 -30.20 6.77
N GLY A 570 -9.15 -31.02 7.36
CA GLY A 570 -8.77 -32.13 8.26
C GLY A 570 -8.69 -31.78 9.75
N GLU A 571 -8.81 -30.50 10.13
CA GLU A 571 -8.90 -30.06 11.52
C GLU A 571 -10.36 -29.80 11.94
N THR A 572 -10.64 -29.92 13.25
CA THR A 572 -11.95 -29.59 13.84
C THR A 572 -11.89 -28.45 14.86
N GLU A 573 -10.70 -28.14 15.38
CA GLU A 573 -10.50 -27.08 16.39
C GLU A 573 -10.10 -25.74 15.78
N VAL A 574 -10.63 -24.66 16.34
CA VAL A 574 -10.31 -23.28 15.96
C VAL A 574 -8.87 -22.94 16.35
N ARG A 575 -8.04 -22.55 15.37
CA ARG A 575 -6.65 -22.11 15.60
C ARG A 575 -6.64 -20.78 16.36
N LYS A 576 -5.82 -20.66 17.42
CA LYS A 576 -5.76 -19.45 18.26
C LYS A 576 -4.33 -18.97 18.46
N SER A 577 -4.10 -17.68 18.24
CA SER A 577 -2.82 -17.01 18.50
C SER A 577 -3.00 -15.90 19.52
N HIS A 578 -2.25 -15.96 20.62
CA HIS A 578 -2.21 -14.93 21.64
C HIS A 578 -1.12 -13.92 21.31
N VAL A 579 -1.53 -12.69 21.05
CA VAL A 579 -0.65 -11.62 20.55
C VAL A 579 -0.38 -10.61 21.66
N LYS A 580 0.87 -10.16 21.75
CA LYS A 580 1.34 -9.15 22.71
C LYS A 580 2.17 -8.10 21.97
N LEU A 581 1.76 -6.84 22.10
CA LEU A 581 2.43 -5.66 21.54
C LEU A 581 3.02 -4.83 22.69
N PRO A 582 4.34 -4.89 22.95
CA PRO A 582 5.00 -4.05 23.94
C PRO A 582 4.99 -2.57 23.54
N LEU A 583 4.80 -1.68 24.50
CA LEU A 583 4.82 -0.22 24.33
C LEU A 583 5.78 0.43 25.33
N LYS A 584 6.67 1.30 24.86
CA LYS A 584 7.61 2.11 25.64
C LYS A 584 7.70 3.51 25.04
N VAL A 585 7.55 4.52 25.90
CA VAL A 585 7.38 5.92 25.51
C VAL A 585 8.20 6.82 26.43
N LYS A 586 8.88 7.84 25.87
CA LYS A 586 9.41 8.95 26.66
C LYS A 586 8.32 10.00 26.88
N ILE A 587 8.06 10.34 28.13
CA ILE A 587 7.17 11.44 28.54
C ILE A 587 8.03 12.60 29.03
N ILE A 588 7.61 13.83 28.73
CA ILE A 588 8.15 15.08 29.27
C ILE A 588 7.02 15.95 29.87
N PRO A 589 7.35 16.95 30.69
CA PRO A 589 6.40 17.99 31.09
C PRO A 589 5.82 18.71 29.87
N THR A 590 4.57 19.18 29.96
CA THR A 590 3.90 19.89 28.86
C THR A 590 4.72 21.09 28.36
N PRO A 591 5.14 21.11 27.07
CA PRO A 591 5.92 22.21 26.52
C PRO A 591 5.17 23.54 26.55
N PRO A 592 5.88 24.69 26.56
CA PRO A 592 5.26 26.00 26.42
C PRO A 592 4.38 26.09 25.16
N ARG A 593 3.18 26.67 25.28
CA ARG A 593 2.21 26.85 24.18
C ARG A 593 2.86 27.41 22.90
N SER A 594 3.79 28.37 23.02
CA SER A 594 4.53 28.97 21.90
C SER A 594 5.44 28.02 21.13
N LYS A 595 5.76 26.84 21.66
CA LYS A 595 6.51 25.78 20.97
C LYS A 595 5.62 24.67 20.43
N ARG A 596 4.29 24.75 20.60
CA ARG A 596 3.33 23.74 20.14
C ARG A 596 2.63 24.21 18.87
N ILE A 597 2.84 23.46 17.80
CA ILE A 597 2.35 23.69 16.44
C ILE A 597 1.36 22.59 16.08
N LEU A 598 0.22 22.98 15.53
CA LEU A 598 -0.75 22.07 14.94
C LEU A 598 -0.60 22.11 13.41
N TRP A 599 -0.37 20.96 12.79
CA TRP A 599 -0.39 20.79 11.34
C TRP A 599 -1.77 20.31 10.91
N ASP A 600 -2.41 21.03 9.99
CA ASP A 600 -3.66 20.57 9.39
C ASP A 600 -3.40 19.49 8.33
N GLN A 601 -3.82 18.25 8.62
CA GLN A 601 -3.83 17.15 7.66
C GLN A 601 -5.25 16.86 7.14
N TYR A 602 -6.27 17.45 7.77
CA TYR A 602 -7.66 17.15 7.46
C TYR A 602 -8.11 17.82 6.17
N HIS A 603 -7.49 18.94 5.77
CA HIS A 603 -7.85 19.67 4.55
C HIS A 603 -6.96 19.36 3.32
N ASN A 604 -5.93 18.51 3.45
CA ASN A 604 -5.28 17.95 2.27
C ASN A 604 -6.17 16.88 1.59
N LEU A 605 -6.09 16.80 0.27
CA LEU A 605 -6.58 15.72 -0.59
C LEU A 605 -5.38 15.04 -1.24
N ARG A 606 -5.62 14.01 -2.06
CA ARG A 606 -4.57 13.26 -2.77
C ARG A 606 -5.14 12.54 -3.97
N TYR A 607 -4.32 12.11 -4.90
CA TYR A 607 -4.73 11.14 -5.90
C TYR A 607 -4.65 9.69 -5.35
N PRO A 608 -5.65 8.83 -5.62
CA PRO A 608 -7.05 9.16 -5.88
C PRO A 608 -7.70 9.57 -4.54
N PRO A 609 -8.69 10.50 -4.58
CA PRO A 609 -9.95 10.20 -5.28
C PRO A 609 -10.19 10.92 -6.62
N GLY A 610 -9.50 12.03 -6.91
CA GLY A 610 -9.76 12.92 -8.06
C GLY A 610 -8.48 13.48 -8.70
N TYR A 611 -8.59 14.35 -9.71
CA TYR A 611 -7.41 15.00 -10.32
C TYR A 611 -7.05 16.25 -9.50
N PHE A 612 -6.07 16.08 -8.62
CA PHE A 612 -5.35 17.16 -7.96
C PHE A 612 -4.03 17.34 -8.72
N PRO A 613 -3.81 18.50 -9.36
CA PRO A 613 -2.60 18.75 -10.13
C PRO A 613 -1.44 19.07 -9.18
N ARG A 614 -0.20 18.79 -9.59
CA ARG A 614 0.97 19.20 -8.81
C ARG A 614 1.11 20.71 -8.67
N ASP A 615 1.73 21.07 -7.56
CA ASP A 615 2.16 22.39 -7.13
C ASP A 615 2.92 23.11 -8.26
N ASN A 616 4.04 22.52 -8.66
CA ASN A 616 4.96 23.12 -9.59
C ASN A 616 4.58 22.80 -11.04
N LEU A 617 3.97 23.76 -11.74
CA LEU A 617 3.51 23.65 -13.13
C LEU A 617 4.64 23.37 -14.15
N ARG A 618 5.91 23.42 -13.76
CA ARG A 618 7.02 22.96 -14.61
C ARG A 618 7.12 21.42 -14.69
N MET A 619 6.53 20.68 -13.75
CA MET A 619 6.57 19.22 -13.65
C MET A 619 5.60 18.49 -14.60
N LYS A 620 5.83 18.62 -15.91
CA LYS A 620 4.92 18.12 -16.97
C LYS A 620 4.84 16.60 -17.12
N ASN A 621 5.79 15.85 -16.57
CA ASN A 621 5.88 14.39 -16.75
C ASN A 621 5.03 13.59 -15.76
N ASP A 622 4.63 14.21 -14.65
CA ASP A 622 3.85 13.60 -13.58
C ASP A 622 2.87 14.64 -13.03
N PRO A 623 1.68 14.78 -13.65
CA PRO A 623 0.79 15.90 -13.39
C PRO A 623 -0.03 15.77 -12.10
N LEU A 624 0.01 14.63 -11.42
CA LEU A 624 -0.85 14.32 -10.27
C LEU A 624 -0.09 14.49 -8.96
N ASP A 625 -0.70 15.08 -7.92
CA ASP A 625 -0.20 14.80 -6.58
C ASP A 625 -0.71 13.45 -6.07
N TRP A 626 0.25 12.56 -5.84
CA TRP A 626 0.04 11.21 -5.34
C TRP A 626 0.22 11.10 -3.83
N ASN A 627 0.86 12.10 -3.22
CA ASN A 627 1.52 11.96 -1.94
C ASN A 627 0.64 12.44 -0.77
N GLY A 628 -0.34 13.31 -1.02
CA GLY A 628 -1.32 13.78 -0.03
C GLY A 628 -0.72 14.58 1.11
N ASP A 629 0.34 15.34 0.78
CA ASP A 629 0.90 16.42 1.58
C ASP A 629 1.21 16.06 3.03
N HIS A 630 1.57 14.80 3.21
CA HIS A 630 1.74 14.27 4.54
C HIS A 630 3.09 14.68 5.14
N ILE A 631 3.03 15.22 6.36
CA ILE A 631 4.14 15.94 6.98
C ILE A 631 5.42 15.11 7.19
N HIS A 632 5.30 13.78 7.29
CA HIS A 632 6.46 12.89 7.45
C HIS A 632 6.94 12.26 6.12
N THR A 633 6.38 12.69 4.99
CA THR A 633 6.73 12.22 3.64
C THR A 633 7.13 13.39 2.73
N ASN A 634 6.21 14.30 2.42
CA ASN A 634 6.43 15.49 1.58
C ASN A 634 7.27 16.51 2.36
N PHE A 635 6.77 16.91 3.52
CA PHE A 635 7.38 17.94 4.38
C PHE A 635 8.36 17.35 5.41
N LYS A 636 9.00 16.21 5.10
CA LYS A 636 9.89 15.49 6.03
C LYS A 636 11.00 16.37 6.58
N ASP A 637 11.68 17.12 5.72
CA ASP A 637 12.84 17.93 6.13
C ASP A 637 12.38 19.20 6.86
N MET A 638 11.24 19.79 6.49
CA MET A 638 10.57 20.84 7.27
C MET A 638 10.21 20.36 8.68
N TYR A 639 9.64 19.16 8.82
CA TYR A 639 9.36 18.56 10.13
C TYR A 639 10.65 18.39 10.96
N GLN A 640 11.73 17.86 10.35
CA GLN A 640 13.01 17.70 11.02
C GLN A 640 13.61 19.05 11.45
N HIS A 641 13.49 20.08 10.60
CA HIS A 641 13.90 21.46 10.90
C HIS A 641 13.15 22.02 12.12
N LEU A 642 11.82 21.98 12.11
CA LEU A 642 10.98 22.40 13.24
C LEU A 642 11.32 21.66 14.55
N ARG A 643 11.49 20.34 14.47
CA ARG A 643 11.91 19.51 15.61
C ARG A 643 13.30 19.90 16.12
N SER A 644 14.24 20.27 15.24
CA SER A 644 15.59 20.73 15.63
C SER A 644 15.57 22.09 16.32
N ASN A 645 14.66 22.98 15.91
CA ASN A 645 14.39 24.28 16.55
C ASN A 645 13.51 24.17 17.83
N GLY A 646 13.29 22.95 18.33
CA GLY A 646 12.59 22.68 19.59
C GLY A 646 11.08 22.91 19.54
N TYR A 647 10.47 22.96 18.36
CA TYR A 647 9.02 22.95 18.22
C TYR A 647 8.48 21.52 18.32
N TYR A 648 7.24 21.41 18.79
CA TYR A 648 6.45 20.19 18.87
C TYR A 648 5.32 20.30 17.86
N VAL A 649 5.27 19.35 16.94
CA VAL A 649 4.34 19.37 15.80
C VAL A 649 3.38 18.20 15.97
N GLU A 650 2.09 18.51 15.93
CA GLU A 650 0.99 17.58 16.16
C GLU A 650 0.10 17.56 14.91
N VAL A 651 -0.37 16.38 14.48
CA VAL A 651 -1.07 16.21 13.19
C VAL A 651 -2.59 16.15 13.41
N LEU A 652 -3.32 17.11 12.85
CA LEU A 652 -4.77 17.22 12.96
C LEU A 652 -5.45 16.48 11.80
N GLY A 653 -5.93 15.27 12.05
CA GLY A 653 -6.73 14.46 11.10
C GLY A 653 -8.26 14.59 11.28
N SER A 654 -8.75 15.74 11.76
CA SER A 654 -10.18 15.98 12.04
C SER A 654 -10.54 17.46 11.88
N PRO A 655 -11.82 17.82 11.67
CA PRO A 655 -12.24 19.22 11.57
C PRO A 655 -11.76 20.09 12.73
N PHE A 656 -11.58 21.40 12.48
CA PHE A 656 -11.11 22.35 13.48
C PHE A 656 -11.99 22.36 14.72
N THR A 657 -13.29 22.09 14.59
CA THR A 657 -14.23 21.97 15.72
C THR A 657 -13.81 20.95 16.78
N CYS A 658 -12.91 20.01 16.45
CA CYS A 658 -12.53 18.88 17.30
C CYS A 658 -11.28 19.04 18.17
N PHE A 659 -10.48 20.12 18.03
CA PHE A 659 -9.32 20.38 18.90
C PHE A 659 -9.53 21.55 19.89
N ASP A 660 -8.72 21.61 20.95
CA ASP A 660 -8.64 22.74 21.89
C ASP A 660 -7.48 23.68 21.49
N ALA A 661 -7.81 24.85 20.97
CA ALA A 661 -6.82 25.84 20.53
C ALA A 661 -6.02 26.49 21.66
N GLN A 662 -6.47 26.40 22.92
CA GLN A 662 -5.73 26.94 24.06
C GLN A 662 -4.39 26.19 24.28
N GLN A 663 -4.29 24.98 23.77
CA GLN A 663 -3.09 24.13 23.83
C GLN A 663 -1.97 24.55 22.85
N TYR A 664 -2.32 25.24 21.75
CA TYR A 664 -1.42 25.47 20.60
C TYR A 664 -1.08 26.94 20.42
N GLY A 665 0.17 27.23 20.05
CA GLY A 665 0.60 28.59 19.72
C GLY A 665 0.32 28.97 18.27
N ALA A 666 0.44 28.00 17.35
CA ALA A 666 0.19 28.20 15.93
C ALA A 666 -0.52 26.99 15.29
N LEU A 667 -1.37 27.27 14.31
CA LEU A 667 -1.93 26.34 13.34
C LEU A 667 -1.30 26.62 11.98
N LEU A 668 -0.73 25.59 11.36
CA LEU A 668 -0.19 25.62 9.99
C LEU A 668 -1.22 25.00 9.04
N LEU A 669 -1.62 25.76 8.03
CA LEU A 669 -2.28 25.27 6.82
C LEU A 669 -1.24 25.34 5.70
N VAL A 670 -0.95 24.21 5.06
CA VAL A 670 -0.04 24.11 3.92
C VAL A 670 -0.72 23.22 2.89
N ASP A 671 -0.86 23.73 1.67
CA ASP A 671 -1.62 23.14 0.55
C ASP A 671 -2.97 22.52 0.94
N SER A 672 -4.02 23.33 0.90
CA SER A 672 -5.36 22.89 1.27
C SER A 672 -6.25 22.81 0.03
N GLU A 673 -6.52 21.61 -0.46
CA GLU A 673 -7.39 21.34 -1.61
C GLU A 673 -8.88 21.20 -1.20
N GLU A 674 -9.14 20.97 0.09
CA GLU A 674 -10.47 20.75 0.63
C GLU A 674 -11.20 22.07 0.97
N GLU A 675 -12.52 21.97 1.05
CA GLU A 675 -13.42 23.02 1.53
C GLU A 675 -13.50 23.06 3.07
N PHE A 676 -13.92 24.17 3.66
CA PHE A 676 -14.08 24.30 5.13
C PHE A 676 -15.56 24.30 5.52
N PHE A 677 -15.92 23.66 6.64
CA PHE A 677 -17.27 23.79 7.19
C PHE A 677 -17.50 25.20 7.76
N PRO A 678 -18.70 25.81 7.63
CA PRO A 678 -19.01 27.12 8.22
C PRO A 678 -18.79 27.17 9.74
N GLU A 679 -18.97 26.04 10.44
CA GLU A 679 -18.69 25.87 11.86
C GLU A 679 -17.19 25.96 12.19
N GLU A 680 -16.31 25.55 11.26
CA GLU A 680 -14.85 25.65 11.43
C GLU A 680 -14.38 27.09 11.30
N VAL A 681 -14.85 27.82 10.27
CA VAL A 681 -14.59 29.26 10.13
C VAL A 681 -15.04 30.00 11.40
N SER A 682 -16.26 29.71 11.87
CA SER A 682 -16.85 30.28 13.08
C SER A 682 -16.11 29.92 14.38
N LYS A 683 -15.37 28.81 14.39
CA LYS A 683 -14.57 28.33 15.54
C LYS A 683 -13.16 28.93 15.50
N LEU A 684 -12.53 28.94 14.32
CA LEU A 684 -11.21 29.51 14.09
C LEU A 684 -11.14 31.00 14.44
N ILE A 685 -12.19 31.78 14.11
CA ILE A 685 -12.28 33.20 14.53
C ILE A 685 -12.13 33.33 16.06
N LYS A 686 -12.87 32.54 16.84
CA LYS A 686 -12.85 32.57 18.31
C LYS A 686 -11.52 32.10 18.89
N ASP A 687 -10.91 31.12 18.26
CA ASP A 687 -9.61 30.59 18.67
C ASP A 687 -8.48 31.60 18.44
N ILE A 688 -8.52 32.32 17.31
CA ILE A 688 -7.57 33.38 16.97
C ILE A 688 -7.75 34.58 17.91
N ASP A 689 -8.98 34.99 18.22
CA ASP A 689 -9.26 35.99 19.26
C ASP A 689 -8.73 35.56 20.65
N SER A 690 -8.72 34.25 20.91
CA SER A 690 -8.16 33.59 22.11
C SER A 690 -6.64 33.34 22.03
N GLY A 691 -5.97 33.86 21.00
CA GLY A 691 -4.51 33.86 20.88
C GLY A 691 -3.89 32.70 20.12
N LEU A 692 -4.66 31.87 19.40
CA LEU A 692 -4.10 30.97 18.39
C LEU A 692 -3.59 31.81 17.20
N SER A 693 -2.38 31.57 16.71
CA SER A 693 -1.93 32.16 15.45
C SER A 693 -2.16 31.22 14.27
N LEU A 694 -2.42 31.77 13.09
CA LEU A 694 -2.63 31.06 11.84
C LEU A 694 -1.50 31.41 10.86
N ILE A 695 -0.90 30.41 10.24
CA ILE A 695 0.06 30.60 9.14
C ILE A 695 -0.43 29.75 7.97
N VAL A 696 -0.66 30.38 6.83
CA VAL A 696 -1.12 29.74 5.60
C VAL A 696 -0.03 29.81 4.55
N PHE A 697 0.41 28.64 4.07
CA PHE A 697 1.15 28.48 2.82
C PHE A 697 0.18 27.92 1.80
N ALA A 698 -0.15 28.70 0.78
CA ALA A 698 -1.03 28.31 -0.30
C ALA A 698 -0.25 28.11 -1.60
N ASP A 699 -0.94 27.71 -2.66
CA ASP A 699 -0.36 27.54 -4.00
C ASP A 699 -1.30 28.04 -5.10
N TRP A 700 -0.98 27.83 -6.38
CA TRP A 700 -1.75 28.33 -7.50
C TRP A 700 -3.18 27.81 -7.55
N TYR A 701 -4.03 28.71 -8.05
CA TYR A 701 -5.35 28.36 -8.55
C TYR A 701 -5.66 29.27 -9.73
N ASN A 702 -5.85 28.71 -10.92
CA ASN A 702 -6.32 29.49 -12.06
C ASN A 702 -7.18 28.61 -12.99
N VAL A 703 -8.45 28.98 -13.15
CA VAL A 703 -9.43 28.19 -13.92
C VAL A 703 -9.05 28.03 -15.39
N SER A 704 -8.39 29.03 -16.00
CA SER A 704 -7.92 28.92 -17.39
C SER A 704 -6.72 27.98 -17.50
N VAL A 705 -5.78 28.03 -16.55
CA VAL A 705 -4.64 27.10 -16.46
C VAL A 705 -5.13 25.68 -16.21
N MET A 706 -6.05 25.46 -15.26
CA MET A 706 -6.69 24.15 -14.99
C MET A 706 -7.31 23.56 -16.27
N LYS A 707 -8.07 24.37 -17.03
CA LYS A 707 -8.66 23.97 -18.32
C LYS A 707 -7.63 23.69 -19.43
N LYS A 708 -6.40 24.16 -19.28
CA LYS A 708 -5.26 23.96 -20.20
C LYS A 708 -4.41 22.74 -19.84
N VAL A 709 -4.21 22.45 -18.55
CA VAL A 709 -3.46 21.27 -18.04
C VAL A 709 -4.31 20.01 -17.91
N LYS A 710 -5.59 20.06 -18.32
CA LYS A 710 -6.39 18.86 -18.55
C LYS A 710 -5.69 17.94 -19.56
N PHE A 711 -5.72 16.64 -19.29
CA PHE A 711 -5.22 15.64 -20.22
C PHE A 711 -6.36 14.70 -20.66
N TYR A 712 -6.25 14.19 -21.88
CA TYR A 712 -7.10 13.07 -22.29
C TYR A 712 -6.43 11.80 -21.82
N ASP A 713 -7.04 11.12 -20.86
CA ASP A 713 -6.60 9.79 -20.48
C ASP A 713 -7.12 8.78 -21.50
N GLU A 714 -6.19 8.25 -22.30
CA GLU A 714 -6.47 7.21 -23.28
C GLU A 714 -7.00 5.91 -22.61
N ASN A 715 -6.70 5.70 -21.32
CA ASN A 715 -7.08 4.51 -20.56
C ASN A 715 -8.59 4.54 -20.21
N THR A 716 -9.05 5.55 -19.46
CA THR A 716 -10.47 5.72 -19.14
C THR A 716 -11.30 6.34 -20.27
N ARG A 717 -10.64 6.73 -21.38
CA ARG A 717 -11.22 7.44 -22.54
C ARG A 717 -11.95 8.73 -22.17
N GLN A 718 -11.49 9.39 -21.10
CA GLN A 718 -12.12 10.57 -20.55
C GLN A 718 -11.10 11.71 -20.43
N TRP A 719 -11.59 12.94 -20.58
CA TRP A 719 -10.82 14.12 -20.22
C TRP A 719 -10.80 14.22 -18.70
N TRP A 720 -9.60 14.09 -18.12
CA TRP A 720 -9.39 14.45 -16.72
C TRP A 720 -9.12 15.95 -16.67
N MET A 721 -9.97 16.66 -15.94
CA MET A 721 -9.81 18.08 -15.65
C MET A 721 -9.52 18.22 -14.15
N PRO A 722 -8.60 19.10 -13.73
CA PRO A 722 -8.33 19.33 -12.33
C PRO A 722 -9.60 19.71 -11.57
N ASP A 723 -9.82 19.13 -10.39
CA ASP A 723 -10.98 19.47 -9.56
C ASP A 723 -10.75 20.79 -8.78
N THR A 724 -9.48 21.10 -8.49
CA THR A 724 -8.95 22.39 -8.00
C THR A 724 -7.56 22.69 -8.62
N GLY A 725 -6.91 23.79 -8.23
CA GLY A 725 -5.50 24.09 -8.55
C GLY A 725 -4.52 23.26 -7.73
N GLY A 726 -3.32 23.76 -7.45
CA GLY A 726 -2.47 23.20 -6.38
C GLY A 726 -3.23 23.27 -5.07
N ALA A 727 -3.56 24.50 -4.63
CA ALA A 727 -4.47 24.73 -3.50
C ALA A 727 -5.91 25.08 -3.95
N ASN A 728 -6.89 24.87 -3.07
CA ASN A 728 -8.25 25.38 -3.19
C ASN A 728 -8.34 26.83 -2.68
N ILE A 729 -7.77 27.75 -3.45
CA ILE A 729 -7.77 29.18 -3.15
C ILE A 729 -9.19 29.76 -2.90
N PRO A 730 -10.26 29.39 -3.63
CA PRO A 730 -11.61 29.83 -3.28
C PRO A 730 -12.03 29.45 -1.85
N ALA A 731 -11.73 28.23 -1.39
CA ALA A 731 -12.02 27.81 -0.02
C ALA A 731 -11.16 28.54 1.02
N LEU A 732 -9.85 28.72 0.75
CA LEU A 732 -8.96 29.50 1.60
C LEU A 732 -9.38 30.98 1.69
N ASN A 733 -9.91 31.56 0.60
CA ASN A 733 -10.45 32.91 0.58
C ASN A 733 -11.75 33.03 1.39
N ASP A 734 -12.64 32.03 1.34
CA ASP A 734 -13.82 32.01 2.20
C ASP A 734 -13.43 31.91 3.69
N LEU A 735 -12.41 31.10 4.03
CA LEU A 735 -11.84 30.99 5.37
C LEU A 735 -11.20 32.31 5.85
N LEU A 736 -10.44 33.00 4.99
CA LEU A 736 -9.69 34.23 5.31
C LEU A 736 -10.54 35.52 5.23
N SER A 737 -11.71 35.45 4.60
CA SER A 737 -12.64 36.57 4.43
C SER A 737 -12.97 37.38 5.70
N PRO A 738 -13.03 36.82 6.94
CA PRO A 738 -13.29 37.59 8.16
C PRO A 738 -12.22 38.62 8.51
N TRP A 739 -11.03 38.55 7.89
CA TRP A 739 -9.89 39.44 8.16
C TRP A 739 -9.50 40.32 6.97
N GLU A 740 -10.37 40.43 5.96
CA GLU A 740 -10.15 41.21 4.72
C GLU A 740 -8.94 40.74 3.88
N MET A 741 -8.48 39.50 4.10
CA MET A 741 -7.38 38.86 3.38
C MET A 741 -7.92 37.94 2.28
N ALA A 742 -7.30 37.95 1.10
CA ALA A 742 -7.61 37.01 0.02
C ALA A 742 -6.45 36.87 -0.99
N PHE A 743 -6.23 35.66 -1.48
CA PHE A 743 -5.37 35.36 -2.62
C PHE A 743 -6.06 35.62 -3.97
N SER A 744 -5.25 35.80 -5.00
CA SER A 744 -5.64 36.01 -6.41
C SER A 744 -5.79 34.69 -7.18
N ASP A 745 -6.16 34.77 -8.46
CA ASP A 745 -6.00 33.69 -9.44
C ASP A 745 -4.72 33.84 -10.31
N GLU A 746 -3.86 34.82 -10.02
CA GLU A 746 -2.65 35.08 -10.80
C GLU A 746 -1.49 34.19 -10.33
N VAL A 747 -0.88 33.48 -11.27
CA VAL A 747 0.14 32.44 -11.02
C VAL A 747 1.52 32.93 -11.42
N TYR A 748 2.48 32.87 -10.51
CA TYR A 748 3.80 33.49 -10.64
C TYR A 748 4.95 32.53 -10.38
N GLU A 749 6.14 32.87 -10.87
CA GLU A 749 7.37 32.14 -10.56
C GLU A 749 8.63 33.01 -10.57
N GLY A 750 9.72 32.47 -10.04
CA GLY A 750 11.09 32.90 -10.33
C GLY A 750 11.95 33.15 -9.09
N ASP A 751 13.27 33.27 -9.30
CA ASP A 751 14.23 33.64 -8.26
C ASP A 751 13.98 35.06 -7.73
N PHE A 752 14.05 35.20 -6.41
CA PHE A 752 14.06 36.49 -5.72
C PHE A 752 14.97 36.46 -4.50
N THR A 753 15.18 37.61 -3.86
CA THR A 753 15.93 37.72 -2.61
C THR A 753 15.09 38.40 -1.54
N LEU A 754 15.17 37.88 -0.31
CA LEU A 754 14.46 38.40 0.84
C LEU A 754 15.49 38.68 1.94
N GLY A 755 15.98 39.92 2.00
CA GLY A 755 17.18 40.26 2.74
C GLY A 755 18.41 39.57 2.15
N ASN A 756 19.09 38.76 2.97
CA ASN A 756 20.28 38.00 2.55
C ASN A 756 19.97 36.58 2.08
N HIS A 757 18.69 36.19 1.99
CA HIS A 757 18.28 34.85 1.59
C HIS A 757 17.86 34.82 0.12
N GLU A 758 18.48 33.93 -0.65
CA GLU A 758 17.97 33.56 -1.96
C GLU A 758 16.74 32.67 -1.82
N MET A 759 15.70 32.97 -2.59
CA MET A 759 14.46 32.19 -2.66
C MET A 759 14.10 31.94 -4.12
N TYR A 760 13.20 31.00 -4.34
CA TYR A 760 12.56 30.74 -5.63
C TYR A 760 11.07 30.63 -5.39
N TYR A 761 10.26 31.40 -6.13
CA TYR A 761 8.80 31.28 -6.10
C TYR A 761 8.40 30.20 -7.10
N ALA A 762 7.79 29.12 -6.64
CA ALA A 762 7.52 27.93 -7.44
C ALA A 762 6.02 27.79 -7.74
N SER A 763 5.57 28.42 -8.82
CA SER A 763 4.16 28.39 -9.23
C SER A 763 3.18 29.04 -8.26
N GLY A 764 3.60 29.76 -7.22
CA GLY A 764 2.67 30.33 -6.25
C GLY A 764 1.66 31.38 -6.76
N THR A 765 0.61 31.62 -5.98
CA THR A 765 -0.39 32.70 -6.20
C THR A 765 0.04 34.03 -5.58
N SER A 766 -0.53 35.16 -6.03
CA SER A 766 -0.37 36.47 -5.36
C SER A 766 -1.55 36.83 -4.44
N LEU A 767 -1.42 37.92 -3.67
CA LEU A 767 -2.50 38.46 -2.84
C LEU A 767 -3.40 39.43 -3.63
N ALA A 768 -4.72 39.23 -3.53
CA ALA A 768 -5.74 40.10 -4.12
C ALA A 768 -6.33 41.10 -3.11
N ARG A 769 -6.38 40.74 -1.82
CA ARG A 769 -6.84 41.63 -0.73
C ARG A 769 -5.98 41.44 0.50
N PHE A 770 -5.73 42.54 1.19
CA PHE A 770 -5.01 42.63 2.45
C PHE A 770 -5.57 43.83 3.23
N PRO A 771 -5.60 43.80 4.56
CA PRO A 771 -6.13 44.87 5.39
C PRO A 771 -5.18 46.07 5.43
N ALA A 772 -5.73 47.28 5.65
CA ALA A 772 -4.94 48.53 5.64
C ALA A 772 -3.87 48.63 6.76
N ASN A 773 -3.97 47.80 7.81
CA ASN A 773 -2.97 47.68 8.88
C ASN A 773 -2.03 46.48 8.70
N GLY A 774 -2.11 45.78 7.57
CA GLY A 774 -1.19 44.70 7.19
C GLY A 774 0.21 45.20 6.86
N LEU A 775 1.12 44.25 6.69
CA LEU A 775 2.47 44.47 6.17
C LEU A 775 2.62 43.56 4.95
N VAL A 776 2.47 44.14 3.78
CA VAL A 776 2.61 43.43 2.51
C VAL A 776 4.04 43.53 2.00
N VAL A 777 4.63 42.38 1.68
CA VAL A 777 5.89 42.27 0.95
C VAL A 777 5.60 41.98 -0.51
N THR A 778 6.31 42.68 -1.40
CA THR A 778 6.16 42.51 -2.85
C THR A 778 7.47 42.13 -3.53
N GLN A 779 7.40 41.37 -4.62
CA GLN A 779 8.57 40.92 -5.40
C GLN A 779 8.37 41.10 -6.91
N SER A 780 9.44 40.90 -7.69
CA SER A 780 9.39 40.99 -9.16
C SER A 780 9.53 39.61 -9.81
N LEU A 781 8.40 39.03 -10.21
CA LEU A 781 8.24 37.64 -10.64
C LEU A 781 7.73 37.54 -12.08
N ASN A 782 7.86 36.37 -12.71
CA ASN A 782 7.33 36.10 -14.04
C ASN A 782 5.89 35.59 -13.92
N ASN A 783 4.99 36.05 -14.80
CA ASN A 783 3.60 35.56 -14.85
C ASN A 783 3.56 34.19 -15.57
N GLN A 784 3.65 33.13 -14.78
CA GLN A 784 3.65 31.74 -15.25
C GLN A 784 2.30 31.32 -15.82
N GLY A 785 1.18 31.83 -15.27
CA GLY A 785 -0.16 31.55 -15.79
C GLY A 785 -0.29 31.96 -17.26
N MET A 786 0.25 33.13 -17.61
CA MET A 786 0.32 33.61 -18.99
C MET A 786 1.31 32.81 -19.85
N GLU A 787 2.42 32.30 -19.28
CA GLU A 787 3.31 31.36 -19.97
C GLU A 787 2.56 30.08 -20.38
N VAL A 788 1.80 29.47 -19.48
CA VAL A 788 1.05 28.23 -19.76
C VAL A 788 -0.09 28.45 -20.78
N LEU A 789 -0.72 29.64 -20.74
CA LEU A 789 -1.85 29.97 -21.62
C LEU A 789 -1.41 30.42 -23.02
N LYS A 790 -0.37 31.25 -23.13
CA LYS A 790 0.05 31.93 -24.37
C LYS A 790 1.46 31.59 -24.86
N GLY A 791 2.28 30.90 -24.05
CA GLY A 791 3.67 30.57 -24.38
C GLY A 791 4.67 31.71 -24.15
N GLN A 792 4.27 32.77 -23.44
CA GLN A 792 5.11 33.93 -23.12
C GLN A 792 4.89 34.35 -21.67
N ALA A 793 5.98 34.53 -20.92
CA ALA A 793 5.96 34.99 -19.54
C ALA A 793 6.35 36.48 -19.49
N ASP A 794 5.43 37.34 -19.06
CA ASP A 794 5.74 38.74 -18.77
C ASP A 794 6.29 38.87 -17.35
N LYS A 795 7.35 39.67 -17.16
CA LYS A 795 7.88 39.96 -15.82
C LYS A 795 7.11 41.11 -15.17
N ILE A 796 6.42 40.81 -14.08
CA ILE A 796 5.61 41.75 -13.31
C ILE A 796 6.40 42.21 -12.09
N ASN A 797 6.45 43.52 -11.87
CA ASN A 797 7.08 44.11 -10.69
C ASN A 797 6.02 44.37 -9.60
N LYS A 798 6.42 44.26 -8.33
CA LYS A 798 5.56 44.46 -7.14
C LYS A 798 4.38 43.48 -7.02
N VAL A 799 4.59 42.21 -7.34
CA VAL A 799 3.65 41.12 -7.03
C VAL A 799 3.59 40.93 -5.51
N PRO A 800 2.43 41.08 -4.85
CA PRO A 800 2.30 40.85 -3.41
C PRO A 800 2.26 39.34 -3.10
N ILE A 801 3.21 38.85 -2.30
CA ILE A 801 3.40 37.41 -2.06
C ILE A 801 3.23 36.99 -0.59
N LEU A 802 3.32 37.95 0.34
CA LEU A 802 3.33 37.72 1.78
C LEU A 802 2.64 38.90 2.48
N ASP A 803 1.73 38.61 3.41
CA ASP A 803 1.11 39.61 4.29
C ASP A 803 1.04 39.13 5.74
N PHE A 804 1.23 40.09 6.65
CA PHE A 804 1.19 39.91 8.10
C PHE A 804 0.12 40.82 8.71
N ILE A 805 -0.91 40.27 9.34
CA ILE A 805 -1.90 41.08 10.09
C ILE A 805 -1.63 41.03 11.60
N LYS A 806 -1.66 42.21 12.23
CA LYS A 806 -1.73 42.36 13.68
C LYS A 806 -3.16 42.66 14.09
N LEU A 807 -3.83 41.67 14.67
CA LEU A 807 -5.18 41.84 15.20
C LEU A 807 -5.16 42.75 16.44
N HIS A 808 -5.98 43.81 16.40
CA HIS A 808 -6.12 44.78 17.49
C HIS A 808 -7.33 44.49 18.41
N ILE A 809 -8.09 43.43 18.15
CA ILE A 809 -9.33 43.07 18.85
C ILE A 809 -9.08 42.85 20.36
N THR A 810 -8.03 42.11 20.70
CA THR A 810 -7.52 42.01 22.09
C THR A 810 -5.98 42.02 22.11
N PRO A 811 -5.33 42.46 23.20
CA PRO A 811 -3.87 42.34 23.35
C PRO A 811 -3.38 40.88 23.29
N SER A 812 -4.26 39.93 23.62
CA SER A 812 -4.04 38.49 23.61
C SER A 812 -4.22 37.83 22.24
N ALA A 813 -4.97 38.44 21.31
CA ALA A 813 -5.30 37.87 20.00
C ALA A 813 -4.05 37.43 19.23
N GLY A 814 -4.23 36.40 18.42
CA GLY A 814 -3.19 35.77 17.61
C GLY A 814 -2.77 36.62 16.41
N ARG A 815 -1.94 36.03 15.56
CA ARG A 815 -1.49 36.64 14.30
C ARG A 815 -1.91 35.76 13.13
N ILE A 816 -2.16 36.38 11.99
CA ILE A 816 -2.36 35.67 10.73
C ILE A 816 -1.25 36.08 9.78
N VAL A 817 -0.66 35.08 9.12
CA VAL A 817 0.28 35.27 8.03
C VAL A 817 -0.17 34.42 6.86
N VAL A 818 -0.10 34.99 5.66
CA VAL A 818 -0.41 34.29 4.41
C VAL A 818 0.78 34.42 3.46
N TYR A 819 1.21 33.29 2.89
CA TYR A 819 2.25 33.22 1.87
C TYR A 819 1.74 32.35 0.71
N GLY A 820 1.98 32.78 -0.52
CA GLY A 820 1.32 32.20 -1.70
C GLY A 820 2.06 31.04 -2.39
N ASP A 821 3.12 30.47 -1.79
CA ASP A 821 3.90 29.35 -2.33
C ASP A 821 4.22 28.32 -1.22
N SER A 822 3.68 27.11 -1.32
CA SER A 822 3.92 25.97 -0.42
C SER A 822 5.14 25.12 -0.78
N ASN A 823 5.54 25.13 -2.05
CA ASN A 823 6.51 24.20 -2.63
C ASN A 823 7.92 24.37 -2.06
N CYS A 824 8.24 25.55 -1.52
CA CYS A 824 9.48 25.80 -0.77
C CYS A 824 9.57 25.07 0.60
N LEU A 825 8.50 24.38 1.01
CA LEU A 825 8.46 23.46 2.15
C LEU A 825 8.42 21.97 1.74
N ASP A 826 7.94 21.64 0.53
CA ASP A 826 7.82 20.26 0.02
C ASP A 826 9.17 19.73 -0.50
N THR A 827 9.66 18.64 0.10
CA THR A 827 10.92 18.00 -0.31
C THR A 827 10.84 17.18 -1.59
N ALA A 828 9.65 16.90 -2.14
CA ALA A 828 9.53 16.10 -3.35
C ALA A 828 10.05 16.85 -4.59
N HIS A 829 9.80 18.17 -4.68
CA HIS A 829 10.24 18.99 -5.84
C HIS A 829 11.00 20.27 -5.49
N MET A 830 11.39 20.45 -4.22
CA MET A 830 12.11 21.63 -3.71
C MET A 830 13.30 22.07 -4.60
N GLN A 831 13.27 23.32 -5.06
CA GLN A 831 14.43 23.94 -5.73
C GLN A 831 15.33 24.69 -4.73
N LYS A 832 14.71 25.46 -3.83
CA LYS A 832 15.33 26.18 -2.71
C LYS A 832 14.38 26.08 -1.52
N ASP A 833 14.89 25.84 -0.31
CA ASP A 833 14.06 25.78 0.89
C ASP A 833 13.69 27.18 1.40
N CYS A 834 12.57 27.26 2.12
CA CYS A 834 12.15 28.46 2.85
C CYS A 834 12.02 28.21 4.36
N PHE A 835 12.78 27.27 4.92
CA PHE A 835 12.67 26.91 6.35
C PHE A 835 13.01 28.07 7.28
N TRP A 836 13.92 28.95 6.87
CA TRP A 836 14.24 30.19 7.57
C TRP A 836 13.06 31.18 7.60
N LEU A 837 12.25 31.23 6.54
CA LEU A 837 11.05 32.06 6.47
C LEU A 837 10.02 31.51 7.47
N LEU A 838 9.77 30.19 7.44
CA LEU A 838 8.89 29.52 8.39
C LEU A 838 9.27 29.79 9.86
N ASP A 839 10.57 29.74 10.21
CA ASP A 839 11.05 30.14 11.55
C ASP A 839 10.71 31.61 11.89
N ALA A 840 10.89 32.52 10.93
CA ALA A 840 10.58 33.93 11.11
C ALA A 840 9.06 34.18 11.26
N LEU A 841 8.22 33.46 10.50
CA LEU A 841 6.76 33.50 10.64
C LEU A 841 6.32 32.95 12.00
N LEU A 842 6.93 31.85 12.46
CA LEU A 842 6.68 31.28 13.79
C LEU A 842 7.18 32.19 14.92
N GLN A 843 8.29 32.91 14.74
CA GLN A 843 8.71 33.96 15.67
C GLN A 843 7.69 35.09 15.74
N TYR A 844 7.19 35.59 14.61
CA TYR A 844 6.15 36.62 14.59
C TYR A 844 4.87 36.15 15.29
N ALA A 845 4.40 34.95 14.95
CA ALA A 845 3.21 34.31 15.52
C ALA A 845 3.28 34.13 17.04
N THR A 846 4.49 33.93 17.60
CA THR A 846 4.68 33.62 19.03
C THR A 846 5.12 34.83 19.86
N THR A 847 6.00 35.69 19.34
CA THR A 847 6.56 36.85 20.06
C THR A 847 5.75 38.13 19.85
N LYS A 848 4.89 38.19 18.83
CA LYS A 848 4.15 39.38 18.38
C LYS A 848 5.05 40.52 17.84
N HIS A 849 6.35 40.29 17.69
CA HIS A 849 7.30 41.22 17.07
C HIS A 849 7.49 40.84 15.60
N VAL A 850 7.35 41.83 14.71
CA VAL A 850 7.70 41.67 13.29
C VAL A 850 9.23 41.66 13.21
N PRO A 851 9.87 40.64 12.60
CA PRO A 851 11.31 40.67 12.37
C PRO A 851 11.68 41.92 11.53
N PRO A 852 12.70 42.73 11.93
CA PRO A 852 13.01 44.02 11.29
C PRO A 852 13.17 43.96 9.76
N LEU A 853 13.65 42.82 9.25
CA LEU A 853 13.73 42.51 7.82
C LEU A 853 12.41 42.79 7.06
N PHE A 854 11.26 42.47 7.65
CA PHE A 854 9.97 42.70 6.99
C PHE A 854 9.52 44.15 7.11
N GLU A 855 9.86 44.86 8.19
CA GLU A 855 9.56 46.30 8.31
C GLU A 855 10.27 47.13 7.22
N GLU A 856 11.50 46.74 6.85
CA GLU A 856 12.26 47.34 5.73
C GLU A 856 11.68 46.99 4.34
N LEU A 857 10.96 45.87 4.22
CA LEU A 857 10.43 45.35 2.95
C LEU A 857 8.94 45.67 2.72
N LYS A 858 8.34 46.48 3.60
CA LYS A 858 6.93 46.89 3.49
C LYS A 858 6.70 47.71 2.21
N SER A 859 5.70 47.30 1.42
CA SER A 859 5.26 48.05 0.23
C SER A 859 4.09 48.98 0.53
N ASP A 860 4.19 50.24 0.10
CA ASP A 860 3.08 51.21 0.06
C ASP A 860 2.12 50.94 -1.12
N LEU A 861 1.69 49.69 -1.32
CA LEU A 861 0.79 49.34 -2.43
C LEU A 861 -0.64 49.78 -2.10
N ALA A 862 -1.24 50.59 -2.98
CA ALA A 862 -2.67 50.88 -2.90
C ALA A 862 -3.49 49.67 -3.36
N LEU A 863 -4.59 49.39 -2.65
CA LEU A 863 -5.52 48.31 -2.97
C LEU A 863 -6.44 48.73 -4.14
N ASP A 864 -6.10 48.31 -5.35
CA ASP A 864 -7.09 48.22 -6.42
C ASP A 864 -8.00 47.02 -6.15
N ALA A 865 -9.31 47.21 -6.32
CA ALA A 865 -10.31 46.17 -6.07
C ALA A 865 -10.28 45.08 -7.15
N LYS A 866 -9.36 44.11 -7.00
CA LYS A 866 -9.31 42.91 -7.84
C LYS A 866 -10.55 42.02 -7.60
N GLU A 867 -11.04 41.41 -8.67
CA GLU A 867 -11.99 40.30 -8.58
C GLU A 867 -11.32 39.09 -7.89
N LEU A 868 -12.10 38.32 -7.13
CA LEU A 868 -11.58 37.14 -6.44
C LEU A 868 -11.75 35.87 -7.30
N PRO A 869 -10.84 34.88 -7.19
CA PRO A 869 -10.99 33.58 -7.82
C PRO A 869 -12.32 32.93 -7.47
N GLN A 870 -12.99 32.38 -8.48
CA GLN A 870 -14.22 31.60 -8.32
C GLN A 870 -13.96 30.11 -8.55
N ARG A 871 -14.75 29.26 -7.87
CA ARG A 871 -14.75 27.81 -8.05
C ARG A 871 -15.05 27.46 -9.52
N MET A 872 -14.32 26.51 -10.09
CA MET A 872 -14.49 26.14 -11.50
C MET A 872 -15.88 25.54 -11.77
N GLU A 873 -16.65 26.17 -12.65
CA GLU A 873 -17.94 25.64 -13.10
C GLU A 873 -17.78 24.23 -13.71
N GLY A 874 -18.58 23.28 -13.22
CA GLY A 874 -18.55 21.89 -13.66
C GLY A 874 -17.40 21.04 -13.11
N ASN A 875 -16.70 21.49 -12.06
CA ASN A 875 -15.78 20.62 -11.32
C ASN A 875 -16.53 19.48 -10.59
N HIS A 876 -15.79 18.46 -10.14
CA HIS A 876 -16.35 17.29 -9.48
C HIS A 876 -15.85 17.11 -8.05
N LEU A 877 -15.26 18.15 -7.45
CA LEU A 877 -14.69 18.15 -6.10
C LEU A 877 -15.66 17.56 -5.06
N TYR A 878 -16.97 17.80 -5.20
CA TYR A 878 -18.04 17.24 -4.36
C TYR A 878 -18.06 15.70 -4.24
N ARG A 879 -17.48 14.97 -5.20
CA ARG A 879 -17.37 13.50 -5.18
C ARG A 879 -16.35 13.01 -4.16
N TYR A 880 -15.37 13.87 -3.86
CA TYR A 880 -14.13 13.55 -3.15
C TYR A 880 -14.02 14.31 -1.84
N SER A 881 -14.64 15.49 -1.81
CA SER A 881 -14.73 16.38 -0.67
C SER A 881 -15.44 15.73 0.53
N LYS A 882 -14.84 15.90 1.69
CA LYS A 882 -15.36 15.61 3.04
C LYS A 882 -16.46 16.59 3.45
N VAL A 883 -16.56 17.75 2.78
CA VAL A 883 -17.43 18.88 3.14
C VAL A 883 -18.58 19.09 2.15
N LEU A 884 -18.41 18.85 0.85
CA LEU A 884 -19.43 19.11 -0.18
C LEU A 884 -20.29 17.87 -0.50
N GLU A 885 -21.60 18.05 -0.60
CA GLU A 885 -22.57 17.04 -1.05
C GLU A 885 -22.91 17.20 -2.55
N HIS A 886 -23.36 16.13 -3.20
CA HIS A 886 -23.86 16.20 -4.58
C HIS A 886 -25.30 16.71 -4.65
N HIS A 887 -25.53 17.81 -5.37
CA HIS A 887 -26.86 18.30 -5.73
C HIS A 887 -26.84 18.91 -7.15
N LEU A 888 -28.02 19.26 -7.66
CA LEU A 888 -28.21 20.07 -8.87
C LEU A 888 -28.52 21.51 -8.41
N GLY A 889 -27.55 22.43 -8.50
CA GLY A 889 -27.72 23.83 -8.05
C GLY A 889 -26.48 24.42 -7.37
N THR A 890 -26.70 25.12 -6.25
CA THR A 890 -25.65 25.72 -5.39
C THR A 890 -25.05 24.71 -4.39
N PRO A 891 -23.71 24.64 -4.22
CA PRO A 891 -23.03 23.79 -3.24
C PRO A 891 -23.75 23.66 -1.89
N HIS A 892 -24.16 22.44 -1.54
CA HIS A 892 -24.64 22.09 -0.20
C HIS A 892 -23.51 21.43 0.60
N THR A 893 -23.32 21.89 1.83
CA THR A 893 -22.40 21.27 2.78
C THR A 893 -23.01 20.02 3.39
N ARG A 894 -22.22 18.93 3.45
CA ARG A 894 -22.50 17.74 4.25
C ARG A 894 -22.69 18.14 5.73
N PRO A 895 -23.36 17.32 6.55
CA PRO A 895 -23.36 17.53 7.99
C PRO A 895 -21.93 17.40 8.55
N LEU A 896 -21.52 18.37 9.38
CA LEU A 896 -20.26 18.33 10.12
C LEU A 896 -20.10 16.96 10.83
N PRO A 897 -19.02 16.19 10.56
CA PRO A 897 -18.85 14.88 11.17
C PRO A 897 -18.59 14.99 12.67
N ALA A 898 -19.10 14.03 13.43
CA ALA A 898 -18.83 13.96 14.86
C ALA A 898 -17.34 13.73 15.13
N CYS A 899 -16.77 14.49 16.07
CA CYS A 899 -15.35 14.39 16.41
C CYS A 899 -14.95 12.95 16.82
N PRO A 900 -13.74 12.49 16.43
CA PRO A 900 -13.29 11.12 16.72
C PRO A 900 -13.36 10.77 18.21
N ARG A 901 -14.31 9.90 18.58
CA ARG A 901 -14.47 9.43 19.97
C ARG A 901 -13.56 8.24 20.23
N LEU A 902 -12.39 8.52 20.78
CA LEU A 902 -11.47 7.48 21.22
C LEU A 902 -12.05 6.70 22.41
N SER A 903 -12.21 5.39 22.24
CA SER A 903 -12.60 4.47 23.32
C SER A 903 -11.36 4.10 24.12
N TRP A 904 -11.06 4.89 25.15
CA TRP A 904 -9.95 4.63 26.07
C TRP A 904 -10.12 3.27 26.76
N VAL A 905 -9.06 2.44 26.69
CA VAL A 905 -9.07 1.09 27.25
C VAL A 905 -8.85 1.18 28.75
N ARG A 906 -9.73 0.53 29.52
CA ARG A 906 -9.57 0.43 30.98
C ARG A 906 -8.24 -0.28 31.30
N PRO A 907 -7.31 0.36 32.02
CA PRO A 907 -6.00 -0.23 32.31
C PRO A 907 -6.11 -1.42 33.26
N LEU A 908 -5.35 -2.47 32.98
CA LEU A 908 -5.15 -3.64 33.83
C LEU A 908 -3.71 -3.62 34.36
N PRO A 909 -3.42 -2.86 35.44
CA PRO A 909 -2.05 -2.65 35.90
C PRO A 909 -1.40 -3.94 36.39
N LEU A 910 -0.16 -4.16 35.98
CA LEU A 910 0.64 -5.31 36.38
C LEU A 910 1.77 -4.86 37.30
N ASN A 911 1.84 -5.48 38.49
CA ASN A 911 2.98 -5.35 39.40
C ASN A 911 4.12 -6.30 38.99
N LYS A 912 4.60 -6.16 37.76
CA LYS A 912 5.72 -6.91 37.17
C LYS A 912 6.54 -5.96 36.30
N SER A 913 7.85 -6.16 36.25
CA SER A 913 8.71 -5.36 35.40
C SER A 913 8.51 -5.69 33.91
N GLY A 914 8.54 -4.65 33.08
CA GLY A 914 8.68 -4.80 31.63
C GLY A 914 10.04 -5.39 31.23
N PRO A 915 10.16 -5.99 30.03
CA PRO A 915 11.45 -6.45 29.53
C PRO A 915 12.38 -5.25 29.28
N SER A 916 13.66 -5.37 29.67
CA SER A 916 14.66 -4.31 29.54
C SER A 916 14.95 -3.90 28.10
N THR A 917 14.87 -4.85 27.16
CA THR A 917 14.87 -4.59 25.71
C THR A 917 13.55 -5.03 25.10
N LEU A 918 12.88 -4.11 24.39
CA LEU A 918 11.74 -4.47 23.53
C LEU A 918 12.24 -5.13 22.23
N TYR A 919 13.38 -4.65 21.71
CA TYR A 919 14.07 -5.33 20.62
C TYR A 919 14.57 -6.71 21.08
N LYS A 920 13.86 -7.71 20.57
CA LYS A 920 14.33 -9.06 20.31
C LYS A 920 13.85 -9.37 18.90
N ALA A 921 14.68 -9.98 18.06
CA ALA A 921 14.19 -10.57 16.81
C ALA A 921 12.98 -11.45 17.18
N GLN A 922 11.83 -11.22 16.53
CA GLN A 922 10.59 -11.81 17.00
C GLN A 922 10.73 -13.32 16.91
N LYS A 923 10.87 -13.98 18.07
CA LYS A 923 10.87 -15.44 18.12
C LYS A 923 9.48 -15.87 17.67
N LEU A 924 9.36 -16.21 16.38
CA LEU A 924 8.50 -17.29 15.95
C LEU A 924 8.70 -18.40 17.00
N LEU A 925 7.62 -18.98 17.50
CA LEU A 925 7.62 -19.98 18.59
C LEU A 925 8.46 -21.25 18.31
N SER A 926 9.16 -21.26 17.17
CA SER A 926 9.89 -22.34 16.54
C SER A 926 11.41 -22.18 16.46
N VAL A 927 12.01 -20.99 16.68
CA VAL A 927 13.47 -20.79 16.45
C VAL A 927 14.24 -20.18 17.61
N ASN A 928 15.40 -20.78 17.93
CA ASN A 928 16.47 -20.16 18.70
C ASN A 928 17.57 -19.69 17.73
N LEU A 929 17.49 -18.43 17.27
CA LEU A 929 18.37 -17.88 16.22
C LEU A 929 19.86 -17.79 16.61
N ASP A 930 20.16 -17.94 17.90
CA ASP A 930 21.52 -17.94 18.46
C ASP A 930 22.13 -19.36 18.53
N ALA A 931 21.44 -20.39 18.05
CA ALA A 931 22.01 -21.73 17.96
C ALA A 931 23.11 -21.75 16.87
N PRO A 932 24.33 -22.23 17.18
CA PRO A 932 25.37 -22.39 16.17
C PRO A 932 24.90 -23.35 15.07
N PHE A 933 25.36 -23.12 13.84
CA PHE A 933 25.11 -24.02 12.72
C PHE A 933 25.39 -25.47 13.13
N PRO A 934 24.43 -26.41 13.02
CA PRO A 934 24.75 -27.81 13.14
C PRO A 934 25.70 -28.16 12.00
N SER A 935 26.95 -28.50 12.35
CA SER A 935 28.06 -28.80 11.44
C SER A 935 27.91 -30.18 10.76
N GLY A 936 26.70 -30.45 10.27
CA GLY A 936 26.22 -31.76 9.79
C GLY A 936 25.03 -31.65 8.84
N LEU A 937 24.94 -30.56 8.07
CA LEU A 937 24.01 -30.46 6.92
C LEU A 937 24.54 -31.22 5.67
N VAL A 938 25.70 -31.85 5.80
CA VAL A 938 26.15 -32.97 4.97
C VAL A 938 25.95 -34.23 5.82
N LEU A 939 25.32 -35.27 5.24
CA LEU A 939 24.96 -36.58 5.85
C LEU A 939 23.58 -36.71 6.54
N SER A 940 22.50 -36.70 5.75
CA SER A 940 21.29 -37.48 6.08
C SER A 940 20.60 -38.09 4.85
N LEU A 941 21.38 -38.48 3.83
CA LEU A 941 20.89 -39.11 2.58
C LEU A 941 21.01 -40.65 2.56
N ASN A 942 21.51 -41.27 3.65
CA ASN A 942 21.83 -42.70 3.70
C ASN A 942 20.79 -43.58 4.44
N TYR A 943 19.58 -43.09 4.68
CA TYR A 943 18.52 -43.84 5.39
C TYR A 943 17.35 -44.30 4.51
N LEU A 944 17.64 -44.64 3.25
CA LEU A 944 16.66 -45.27 2.32
C LEU A 944 17.25 -46.38 1.43
N ASN A 945 18.40 -46.96 1.81
CA ASN A 945 19.09 -47.99 1.00
C ASN A 945 19.72 -49.12 1.85
N SER A 946 18.93 -49.71 2.76
CA SER A 946 19.38 -50.81 3.62
C SER A 946 18.48 -52.05 3.59
N HIS A 947 18.20 -52.58 2.40
CA HIS A 947 17.90 -54.01 2.18
C HIS A 947 18.35 -54.41 0.76
N GLY A 948 19.45 -55.16 0.63
CA GLY A 948 20.08 -55.42 -0.66
C GLY A 948 21.36 -56.27 -0.65
N THR A 949 21.38 -57.29 0.22
CA THR A 949 22.13 -58.57 0.15
C THR A 949 23.55 -58.62 -0.45
N LEU A 950 24.49 -59.10 0.38
CA LEU A 950 25.71 -59.84 0.05
C LEU A 950 25.76 -60.53 -1.34
N LEU A 951 26.90 -60.45 -2.03
CA LEU A 951 27.71 -61.64 -2.40
C LEU A 951 29.01 -61.27 -3.17
N LYS A 952 30.06 -62.08 -2.92
CA LYS A 952 31.43 -62.06 -3.49
C LYS A 952 32.32 -60.92 -2.94
N GLN A 953 33.48 -61.21 -2.34
CA GLN A 953 34.25 -62.46 -2.25
C GLN A 953 34.89 -62.61 -0.87
#